data_AF-A0A3E1NS02-F1
#
_entry.id   AF-A0A3E1NS02-F1
#
_cell.length_a   1.000
_cell.length_b   1.000
_cell.length_c   1.000
_cell.angle_alpha   90.00
_cell.angle_beta   90.00
_cell.angle_gamma   90.00
#
_symmetry.space_group_name_H-M   'P 1'
#
loop_
_entity.id
_entity.type
_entity.pdbx_description
1 polymer ?
#
loop_
_entity_poly.entity_id
_entity_poly.type
_entity_poly.pdbx_seq_one_letter_code
_entity_poly.pdbx_strand_id
1 'polypeptide(L)'
;MLLLLLATAIDSHAQSVTVLRQTLDSNKIAVNDSIVVTDAAYFDGTKLSKLETPYSVKNVITLKINEYSKLYLPSEFTASVKVKITYTKPDTLTDTISQTLTINYKSTDAYTSRSSFVFSNAHKVKVEVLGVNIIAEKDILPALTLENEMYVRPVYKLYCTDAVDSVSDNGAKLVDTSDELTVQWSAVEGADAYDLEWTHIDSTALFRYGTPLDTEAIFRNNATRVTISCPNYNIPLMFDEPGIIFYRVRAVQERSNYVRMETVWSSKYRAGLGKYGYSGHERSLNWQSEIRFAEDGKRKVVVNYYDGTLHSRQTVTKDNSTNTVIVAETMYDYQGRPAIQVMPAPTLSNAVKYFRSFNNAVNGAEYDKNQYDTLASAGDYLTGGAAAMSSLSGANQYYSANNPESNQGMNRYLPNSNGYAFTQTEYTQDNTGRISRQSGVGDVFKLGSNHETRYQYGSPSQEELDLLFGTDVGDKTHYFKNSVKDANGQVAITYVDMHGRTIATALAGSPDSANLSALPGVTPLTYLDTLSRLGSNQLKDLSLEIVESKVVSVDATYTFRYKLNTPSVKMPDCNGTIVNYPVRYDLYITITDDANNQRLPGKKAYERVFRNYTAGTDPTANSTVQNIDVADSLALTSGSYLITKRLVVNSDALAYYRDNIYMAKSLCKTLDDFINDQRALQLTTECLPSCQACFASIGSWDNFRANYMSVGQIQDTAASRGAAWAAYEAAIDACNALCDSTAQTTNVLKQMLLDVTAPSGQYATPEDSANIFSIFYSDANVKLPPYQDTLIVYLDENGKKDTVYDEQAGAWVIPQKLTATQFGRKFKASWANALLKYHPEYCKYLTYIKYKSSYDWDDKFSKIDTYADAVAAGYLNPLGDSSTGNFTIVSANVDPIKYTSIKDGLNSRMQNY
;
A
#
# COMPACT_ATOMS: atom_id res chain seq x y z
N MET A 1 -10.27 21.82 -50.79
CA MET A 1 -9.19 21.03 -51.41
C MET A 1 -8.92 19.86 -50.46
N LEU A 2 -9.56 18.72 -50.70
CA LEU A 2 -9.57 17.55 -49.83
C LEU A 2 -8.44 16.61 -50.32
N LEU A 3 -7.38 16.44 -49.53
CA LEU A 3 -6.35 15.42 -49.82
C LEU A 3 -6.88 14.08 -49.31
N LEU A 4 -7.28 13.20 -50.24
CA LEU A 4 -7.55 11.80 -49.96
C LEU A 4 -6.20 11.05 -49.89
N LEU A 5 -5.78 10.69 -48.69
CA LEU A 5 -4.73 9.68 -48.46
C LEU A 5 -5.34 8.30 -48.74
N LEU A 6 -5.13 7.76 -49.94
CA LEU A 6 -5.20 6.31 -50.14
C LEU A 6 -3.96 5.69 -49.49
N ALA A 7 -4.12 5.19 -48.27
CA ALA A 7 -3.22 4.22 -47.70
C ALA A 7 -3.46 2.87 -48.39
N THR A 8 -2.79 2.64 -49.51
CA THR A 8 -2.49 1.27 -49.94
C THR A 8 -1.37 0.77 -49.04
N ALA A 9 -1.67 -0.16 -48.14
CA ALA A 9 -0.66 -0.99 -47.50
C ALA A 9 0.05 -1.79 -48.60
N ILE A 10 1.18 -1.26 -49.06
CA ILE A 10 2.18 -2.01 -49.81
C ILE A 10 3.25 -2.25 -48.77
N ASP A 11 3.50 -3.51 -48.43
CA ASP A 11 4.62 -3.92 -47.59
C ASP A 11 5.91 -3.32 -48.17
N SER A 12 6.37 -2.23 -47.58
CA SER A 12 7.62 -1.61 -47.92
C SER A 12 8.72 -2.41 -47.25
N HIS A 13 9.17 -3.47 -47.93
CA HIS A 13 10.42 -4.13 -47.58
C HIS A 13 11.54 -3.07 -47.49
N ALA A 14 12.42 -3.20 -46.51
CA ALA A 14 13.47 -2.25 -46.15
C ALA A 14 14.64 -2.16 -47.16
N GLN A 15 14.35 -2.21 -48.46
CA GLN A 15 15.32 -1.98 -49.52
C GLN A 15 15.08 -0.59 -50.12
N SER A 16 15.99 0.33 -49.77
CA SER A 16 15.91 1.74 -50.13
C SER A 16 15.88 1.93 -51.65
N VAL A 17 14.92 2.74 -52.14
CA VAL A 17 14.97 3.24 -53.51
C VAL A 17 16.13 4.23 -53.62
N THR A 18 17.18 3.86 -54.35
CA THR A 18 18.28 4.78 -54.62
C THR A 18 17.90 5.63 -55.83
N VAL A 19 17.87 6.95 -55.63
CA VAL A 19 17.64 7.91 -56.71
C VAL A 19 18.97 8.43 -57.18
N LEU A 20 19.36 8.03 -58.38
CA LEU A 20 20.54 8.54 -59.07
C LEU A 20 20.09 9.66 -59.99
N ARG A 21 20.66 10.86 -59.87
CA ARG A 21 20.26 12.03 -60.64
C ARG A 21 21.45 12.82 -61.16
N GLN A 22 21.36 13.28 -62.40
CA GLN A 22 22.19 14.34 -62.95
C GLN A 22 21.31 15.37 -63.66
N THR A 23 21.79 16.61 -63.70
CA THR A 23 21.04 17.74 -64.25
C THR A 23 21.92 18.63 -65.12
N LEU A 24 21.29 19.29 -66.10
CA LEU A 24 21.84 20.40 -66.85
C LEU A 24 21.01 21.64 -66.50
N ASP A 25 21.65 22.62 -65.87
CA ASP A 25 21.06 23.91 -65.51
C ASP A 25 21.57 25.04 -66.42
N SER A 26 20.69 26.00 -66.68
CA SER A 26 20.98 27.29 -67.33
C SER A 26 21.82 27.18 -68.61
N ASN A 27 23.13 27.43 -68.53
CA ASN A 27 24.05 27.53 -69.66
C ASN A 27 24.54 26.17 -70.19
N LYS A 28 24.11 25.06 -69.57
CA LYS A 28 24.52 23.70 -69.93
C LYS A 28 23.46 22.93 -70.71
N ILE A 29 22.34 23.58 -71.05
CA ILE A 29 21.35 23.02 -71.97
C ILE A 29 21.69 23.56 -73.38
N ALA A 30 22.82 23.16 -73.93
CA ALA A 30 23.24 23.49 -75.29
C ALA A 30 23.35 22.22 -76.15
N VAL A 31 23.34 22.39 -77.47
CA VAL A 31 23.50 21.27 -78.41
C VAL A 31 24.84 20.57 -78.14
N ASN A 32 24.80 19.22 -78.09
CA ASN A 32 25.90 18.32 -77.74
C ASN A 32 26.24 18.21 -76.24
N ASP A 33 25.57 18.94 -75.35
CA ASP A 33 25.69 18.67 -73.92
C ASP A 33 25.01 17.35 -73.56
N SER A 34 25.58 16.63 -72.59
CA SER A 34 25.03 15.36 -72.16
C SER A 34 25.17 15.09 -70.66
N ILE A 35 24.21 14.33 -70.12
CA ILE A 35 24.20 13.83 -68.74
C ILE A 35 24.05 12.32 -68.74
N VAL A 36 24.80 11.66 -67.85
CA VAL A 36 24.86 10.21 -67.77
C VAL A 36 24.57 9.76 -66.35
N VAL A 37 23.54 8.94 -66.20
CA VAL A 37 23.23 8.27 -64.95
C VAL A 37 23.49 6.78 -65.14
N THR A 38 24.30 6.20 -64.25
CA THR A 38 24.69 4.79 -64.29
C THR A 38 24.46 4.15 -62.94
N ASP A 39 23.81 2.99 -62.96
CA ASP A 39 23.67 2.09 -61.82
C ASP A 39 25.02 1.39 -61.55
N ALA A 40 25.83 2.01 -60.69
CA ALA A 40 27.17 1.50 -60.40
C ALA A 40 27.14 0.09 -59.77
N ALA A 41 26.10 -0.26 -59.01
CA ALA A 41 25.98 -1.57 -58.39
C ALA A 41 25.79 -2.68 -59.43
N TYR A 42 25.02 -2.41 -60.49
CA TYR A 42 24.82 -3.35 -61.60
C TYR A 42 26.10 -3.65 -62.38
N PHE A 43 26.98 -2.66 -62.55
CA PHE A 43 28.23 -2.81 -63.32
C PHE A 43 29.46 -3.16 -62.46
N ASP A 44 29.29 -3.29 -61.15
CA ASP A 44 30.35 -3.72 -60.25
C ASP A 44 30.48 -5.25 -60.27
N GLY A 45 31.55 -5.75 -60.89
CA GLY A 45 31.83 -7.17 -61.01
C GLY A 45 31.97 -7.91 -59.68
N THR A 46 32.22 -7.20 -58.57
CA THR A 46 32.29 -7.79 -57.23
C THR A 46 30.92 -7.94 -56.56
N LYS A 47 29.94 -7.12 -56.94
CA LYS A 47 28.57 -7.13 -56.39
C LYS A 47 27.58 -7.88 -57.27
N LEU A 48 27.88 -8.07 -58.55
CA LEU A 48 26.99 -8.70 -59.51
C LEU A 48 26.53 -10.11 -59.08
N SER A 49 27.42 -10.90 -58.46
CA SER A 49 27.09 -12.24 -57.96
C SER A 49 26.12 -12.23 -56.76
N LYS A 50 26.14 -11.13 -55.98
CA LYS A 50 25.27 -10.92 -54.83
C LYS A 50 23.95 -10.25 -55.21
N LEU A 51 23.80 -9.69 -56.40
CA LEU A 51 22.54 -9.11 -56.85
C LEU A 51 21.54 -10.19 -57.31
N GLU A 52 20.26 -9.96 -57.01
CA GLU A 52 19.14 -10.71 -57.55
C GLU A 52 18.56 -9.95 -58.74
N THR A 53 18.92 -10.40 -59.95
CA THR A 53 18.47 -9.80 -61.22
C THR A 53 17.37 -10.64 -61.85
N PRO A 54 16.33 -10.03 -62.47
CA PRO A 54 16.14 -8.59 -62.64
C PRO A 54 15.54 -7.94 -61.39
N TYR A 55 16.02 -6.74 -61.04
CA TYR A 55 15.41 -5.88 -60.03
C TYR A 55 14.82 -4.62 -60.66
N SER A 56 13.91 -3.95 -59.93
CA SER A 56 13.14 -2.84 -60.48
C SER A 56 14.01 -1.60 -60.74
N VAL A 57 14.01 -1.13 -61.98
CA VAL A 57 14.64 0.12 -62.39
C VAL A 57 13.65 0.97 -63.17
N LYS A 58 13.47 2.23 -62.75
CA LYS A 58 12.63 3.21 -63.43
C LYS A 58 13.46 4.44 -63.79
N ASN A 59 13.42 4.83 -65.05
CA ASN A 59 14.17 5.93 -65.61
C ASN A 59 13.22 7.07 -65.96
N VAL A 60 13.59 8.30 -65.62
CA VAL A 60 12.76 9.50 -65.84
C VAL A 60 13.65 10.62 -66.38
N ILE A 61 13.36 11.10 -67.58
CA ILE A 61 13.98 12.32 -68.11
C ILE A 61 12.96 13.43 -68.01
N THR A 62 13.33 14.53 -67.36
CA THR A 62 12.41 15.63 -67.07
C THR A 62 12.98 16.95 -67.55
N LEU A 63 12.22 17.69 -68.35
CA LEU A 63 12.43 19.13 -68.54
C LEU A 63 11.46 19.87 -67.63
N LYS A 64 11.96 20.79 -66.80
CA LYS A 64 11.12 21.59 -65.88
C LYS A 64 11.59 23.04 -65.78
N ILE A 65 10.67 23.89 -65.33
CA ILE A 65 10.99 25.24 -64.88
C ILE A 65 11.72 25.16 -63.53
N ASN A 66 12.84 25.85 -63.41
CA ASN A 66 13.59 25.97 -62.17
C ASN A 66 12.97 27.05 -61.29
N GLU A 67 12.16 26.65 -60.31
CA GLU A 67 11.49 27.56 -59.37
C GLU A 67 12.44 28.33 -58.45
N TYR A 68 13.70 27.90 -58.34
CA TYR A 68 14.74 28.62 -57.60
C TYR A 68 15.48 29.68 -58.45
N SER A 69 15.17 29.76 -59.75
CA SER A 69 15.74 30.78 -60.62
C SER A 69 15.26 32.17 -60.20
N LYS A 70 16.19 33.13 -60.10
CA LYS A 70 15.87 34.54 -59.84
C LYS A 70 15.38 35.29 -61.08
N LEU A 71 15.28 34.60 -62.22
CA LEU A 71 14.83 35.20 -63.48
C LEU A 71 13.31 35.41 -63.45
N TYR A 72 12.88 36.64 -63.70
CA TYR A 72 11.46 36.94 -63.86
C TYR A 72 10.95 36.38 -65.20
N LEU A 73 10.01 35.43 -65.13
CA LEU A 73 9.45 34.77 -66.32
C LEU A 73 8.56 35.74 -67.13
N PRO A 74 8.56 35.66 -68.48
CA PRO A 74 7.66 36.45 -69.32
C PRO A 74 6.21 35.96 -69.19
N SER A 75 5.23 36.74 -69.70
CA SER A 75 3.80 36.45 -69.57
C SER A 75 3.38 35.13 -70.21
N GLU A 76 4.08 34.72 -71.27
CA GLU A 76 3.97 33.41 -71.91
C GLU A 76 5.30 33.00 -72.57
N PHE A 77 5.57 31.69 -72.63
CA PHE A 77 6.65 31.11 -73.44
C PHE A 77 6.41 29.62 -73.75
N THR A 78 7.05 29.15 -74.82
CA THR A 78 7.16 27.72 -75.14
C THR A 78 8.62 27.34 -75.25
N ALA A 79 9.04 26.29 -74.53
CA ALA A 79 10.39 25.75 -74.60
C ALA A 79 10.34 24.27 -74.97
N SER A 80 10.95 23.91 -76.11
CA SER A 80 11.04 22.54 -76.60
C SER A 80 12.51 22.12 -76.67
N VAL A 81 12.88 21.11 -75.89
CA VAL A 81 14.22 20.51 -75.92
C VAL A 81 14.12 19.11 -76.54
N LYS A 82 14.78 18.93 -77.68
CA LYS A 82 14.92 17.63 -78.34
C LYS A 82 16.14 16.91 -77.80
N VAL A 83 15.93 15.75 -77.19
CA VAL A 83 16.97 14.94 -76.56
C VAL A 83 17.11 13.58 -77.25
N LYS A 84 18.35 13.10 -77.37
CA LYS A 84 18.70 11.72 -77.70
C LYS A 84 18.97 10.98 -76.40
N ILE A 85 18.18 9.95 -76.14
CA ILE A 85 18.29 9.12 -74.94
C ILE A 85 18.89 7.79 -75.38
N THR A 86 20.15 7.56 -75.01
CA THR A 86 20.84 6.29 -75.21
C THR A 86 20.80 5.51 -73.91
N TYR A 87 20.20 4.33 -73.91
CA TYR A 87 19.98 3.53 -72.70
C TYR A 87 20.48 2.08 -72.88
N THR A 88 21.10 1.55 -71.84
CA THR A 88 21.62 0.18 -71.79
C THR A 88 20.69 -0.70 -70.98
N LYS A 89 20.17 -1.76 -71.62
CA LYS A 89 19.26 -2.76 -71.04
C LYS A 89 20.05 -3.82 -70.23
N PRO A 90 19.37 -4.72 -69.48
CA PRO A 90 20.04 -5.74 -68.65
C PRO A 90 20.82 -6.78 -69.46
N ASP A 91 20.54 -6.92 -70.75
CA ASP A 91 21.30 -7.76 -71.70
C ASP A 91 22.59 -7.10 -72.19
N THR A 92 22.97 -5.94 -71.63
CA THR A 92 24.09 -5.07 -72.03
C THR A 92 23.94 -4.44 -73.42
N LEU A 93 22.82 -4.71 -74.12
CA LEU A 93 22.54 -4.06 -75.39
C LEU A 93 22.17 -2.60 -75.15
N THR A 94 22.70 -1.75 -76.02
CA THR A 94 22.44 -0.31 -75.98
C THR A 94 21.51 0.06 -77.11
N ASP A 95 20.45 0.79 -76.77
CA ASP A 95 19.42 1.25 -77.70
C ASP A 95 19.28 2.78 -77.58
N THR A 96 18.66 3.41 -78.56
CA THR A 96 18.55 4.88 -78.61
C THR A 96 17.17 5.32 -79.07
N ILE A 97 16.59 6.26 -78.34
CA ILE A 97 15.33 6.91 -78.69
C ILE A 97 15.51 8.44 -78.71
N SER A 98 14.81 9.12 -79.60
CA SER A 98 14.74 10.59 -79.60
C SER A 98 13.39 11.03 -79.04
N GLN A 99 13.40 11.99 -78.13
CA GLN A 99 12.20 12.55 -77.51
C GLN A 99 12.27 14.07 -77.50
N THR A 100 11.11 14.72 -77.61
CA THR A 100 11.00 16.18 -77.50
C THR A 100 10.20 16.51 -76.25
N LEU A 101 10.83 17.17 -75.29
CA LEU A 101 10.21 17.59 -74.04
C LEU A 101 9.79 19.06 -74.20
N THR A 102 8.52 19.37 -73.95
CA THR A 102 7.97 20.70 -74.21
C THR A 102 7.29 21.28 -72.98
N ILE A 103 7.69 22.48 -72.60
CA ILE A 103 7.08 23.32 -71.58
C ILE A 103 6.28 24.41 -72.30
N ASN A 104 5.04 24.58 -71.88
CA ASN A 104 4.20 25.72 -72.28
C ASN A 104 3.83 26.45 -71.01
N TYR A 105 4.24 27.71 -70.88
CA TYR A 105 3.99 28.57 -69.73
C TYR A 105 3.08 29.72 -70.12
N LYS A 106 2.04 29.97 -69.32
CA LYS A 106 1.17 31.15 -69.39
C LYS A 106 0.84 31.61 -67.99
N SER A 107 0.98 32.90 -67.73
CA SER A 107 0.76 33.50 -66.40
C SER A 107 -0.71 33.51 -65.94
N THR A 108 -1.66 33.40 -66.87
CA THR A 108 -3.11 33.53 -66.58
C THR A 108 -3.91 32.23 -66.69
N ASP A 109 -3.32 31.17 -67.25
CA ASP A 109 -3.99 29.89 -67.54
C ASP A 109 -3.25 28.70 -66.94
N ALA A 110 -3.89 27.52 -66.93
CA ALA A 110 -3.20 26.27 -66.62
C ALA A 110 -2.07 26.02 -67.64
N TYR A 111 -0.89 25.65 -67.13
CA TYR A 111 0.33 25.53 -67.93
C TYR A 111 1.13 24.27 -67.58
N THR A 112 2.02 23.84 -68.47
CA THR A 112 2.84 22.64 -68.29
C THR A 112 4.19 23.03 -67.70
N SER A 113 4.30 23.05 -66.36
CA SER A 113 5.56 23.39 -65.66
C SER A 113 6.67 22.34 -65.82
N ARG A 114 6.29 21.10 -66.16
CA ARG A 114 7.17 19.94 -66.24
C ARG A 114 6.72 18.99 -67.36
N SER A 115 7.66 18.58 -68.22
CA SER A 115 7.47 17.54 -69.24
C SER A 115 8.42 16.39 -68.98
N SER A 116 7.91 15.18 -68.79
CA SER A 116 8.72 14.01 -68.43
C SER A 116 8.52 12.84 -69.39
N PHE A 117 9.59 12.13 -69.70
CA PHE A 117 9.59 10.86 -70.42
C PHE A 117 10.03 9.73 -69.46
N VAL A 118 9.17 8.73 -69.28
CA VAL A 118 9.37 7.65 -68.31
C VAL A 118 9.51 6.33 -69.05
N PHE A 119 10.53 5.55 -68.71
CA PHE A 119 10.70 4.17 -69.14
C PHE A 119 11.34 3.34 -68.03
N SER A 120 11.52 2.05 -68.26
CA SER A 120 12.00 1.11 -67.24
C SER A 120 13.09 0.18 -67.76
N ASN A 121 13.77 -0.50 -66.83
CA ASN A 121 14.77 -1.53 -67.08
C ASN A 121 16.02 -1.05 -67.84
N ALA A 122 16.48 0.19 -67.62
CA ALA A 122 17.79 0.62 -68.10
C ALA A 122 18.74 0.97 -66.95
N HIS A 123 19.87 0.25 -66.88
CA HIS A 123 20.88 0.42 -65.83
C HIS A 123 21.92 1.51 -66.17
N LYS A 124 21.91 2.03 -67.40
CA LYS A 124 22.71 3.19 -67.81
C LYS A 124 21.93 4.02 -68.80
N VAL A 125 21.81 5.33 -68.55
CA VAL A 125 21.08 6.26 -69.42
C VAL A 125 21.94 7.49 -69.66
N LYS A 126 22.28 7.74 -70.93
CA LYS A 126 22.89 8.98 -71.42
C LYS A 126 21.82 9.79 -72.15
N VAL A 127 21.65 11.04 -71.74
CA VAL A 127 20.77 12.01 -72.41
C VAL A 127 21.66 13.07 -73.05
N GLU A 128 21.53 13.25 -74.35
CA GLU A 128 22.28 14.22 -75.14
C GLU A 128 21.32 15.21 -75.81
N VAL A 129 21.59 16.51 -75.72
CA VAL A 129 20.73 17.54 -76.29
C VAL A 129 21.00 17.68 -77.78
N LEU A 130 20.00 17.40 -78.61
CA LEU A 130 20.07 17.51 -80.07
C LEU A 130 19.64 18.89 -80.58
N GLY A 131 18.77 19.57 -79.85
CA GLY A 131 18.24 20.86 -80.25
C GLY A 131 17.44 21.51 -79.12
N VAL A 132 17.56 22.83 -79.03
CA VAL A 132 16.81 23.65 -78.08
C VAL A 132 16.07 24.70 -78.89
N ASN A 133 14.74 24.73 -78.77
CA ASN A 133 13.89 25.72 -79.41
C ASN A 133 13.10 26.46 -78.33
N ILE A 134 13.33 27.76 -78.20
CA ILE A 134 12.67 28.62 -77.22
C ILE A 134 11.93 29.72 -77.97
N ILE A 135 10.64 29.83 -77.72
CA ILE A 135 9.77 30.88 -78.22
C ILE A 135 9.33 31.69 -77.00
N ALA A 136 9.98 32.84 -76.78
CA ALA A 136 9.78 33.69 -75.61
C ALA A 136 10.17 35.15 -75.93
N GLU A 137 9.59 36.12 -75.20
CA GLU A 137 9.96 37.55 -75.30
C GLU A 137 11.36 37.84 -74.73
N LYS A 138 11.84 36.98 -73.82
CA LYS A 138 13.15 37.06 -73.15
C LYS A 138 13.81 35.70 -73.12
N ASP A 139 15.13 35.65 -72.98
CA ASP A 139 15.84 34.39 -72.80
C ASP A 139 15.44 33.73 -71.47
N ILE A 140 14.71 32.62 -71.58
CA ILE A 140 14.23 31.83 -70.45
C ILE A 140 15.08 30.58 -70.19
N LEU A 141 16.11 30.32 -71.01
CA LEU A 141 17.00 29.17 -70.84
C LEU A 141 17.62 29.11 -69.43
N PRO A 142 18.01 30.24 -68.78
CA PRO A 142 18.50 30.23 -67.40
C PRO A 142 17.50 29.73 -66.36
N ALA A 143 16.20 29.71 -66.69
CA ALA A 143 15.12 29.25 -65.83
C ALA A 143 14.63 27.82 -66.17
N LEU A 144 15.32 27.09 -67.04
CA LEU A 144 15.02 25.69 -67.35
C LEU A 144 16.09 24.76 -66.77
N THR A 145 15.63 23.56 -66.38
CA THR A 145 16.49 22.46 -65.94
C THR A 145 16.09 21.19 -66.68
N LEU A 146 17.08 20.50 -67.26
CA LEU A 146 16.93 19.16 -67.81
C LEU A 146 17.52 18.13 -66.83
N GLU A 147 16.74 17.14 -66.45
CA GLU A 147 17.10 16.14 -65.45
C GLU A 147 17.05 14.74 -66.04
N ASN A 148 18.03 13.93 -65.68
CA ASN A 148 18.03 12.49 -65.89
C ASN A 148 18.02 11.84 -64.50
N GLU A 149 16.95 11.13 -64.18
CA GLU A 149 16.74 10.44 -62.91
C GLU A 149 16.59 8.94 -63.15
N MET A 150 17.19 8.14 -62.26
CA MET A 150 17.07 6.70 -62.24
C MET A 150 16.75 6.25 -60.82
N TYR A 151 15.60 5.62 -60.66
CA TYR A 151 15.14 5.00 -59.44
C TYR A 151 15.48 3.52 -59.51
N VAL A 152 16.51 3.10 -58.78
CA VAL A 152 16.92 1.69 -58.69
C VAL A 152 16.52 1.10 -57.35
N ARG A 153 16.04 -0.14 -57.36
CA ARG A 153 15.74 -0.94 -56.16
C ARG A 153 16.57 -2.23 -56.18
N PRO A 154 17.88 -2.18 -55.90
CA PRO A 154 18.71 -3.37 -55.92
C PRO A 154 18.27 -4.33 -54.82
N VAL A 155 18.04 -5.59 -55.20
CA VAL A 155 17.77 -6.69 -54.27
C VAL A 155 19.07 -7.50 -54.16
N TYR A 156 19.61 -7.63 -52.96
CA TYR A 156 20.81 -8.43 -52.70
C TYR A 156 20.43 -9.79 -52.14
N LYS A 157 21.12 -10.86 -52.55
CA LYS A 157 20.98 -12.21 -52.01
C LYS A 157 21.73 -12.28 -50.68
N LEU A 158 21.03 -12.75 -49.65
CA LEU A 158 21.64 -13.11 -48.37
C LEU A 158 21.90 -14.63 -48.35
N TYR A 159 23.13 -15.07 -48.07
CA TYR A 159 23.44 -16.48 -47.82
C TYR A 159 23.58 -16.74 -46.32
N CYS A 160 23.38 -17.98 -45.88
CA CYS A 160 23.50 -18.34 -44.46
C CYS A 160 24.88 -17.99 -43.86
N THR A 161 25.92 -17.91 -44.71
CA THR A 161 27.30 -17.59 -44.36
C THR A 161 27.63 -16.09 -44.33
N ASP A 162 26.76 -15.22 -44.86
CA ASP A 162 26.90 -13.76 -44.77
C ASP A 162 26.49 -13.24 -43.37
N ALA A 163 26.88 -13.98 -42.33
CA ALA A 163 26.53 -13.67 -40.96
C ALA A 163 27.32 -12.48 -40.40
N VAL A 164 26.77 -11.87 -39.36
CA VAL A 164 27.51 -10.93 -38.51
C VAL A 164 28.65 -11.70 -37.83
N ASP A 165 29.90 -11.33 -38.10
CA ASP A 165 31.09 -12.03 -37.60
C ASP A 165 31.64 -11.47 -36.28
N SER A 166 31.24 -10.24 -35.95
CA SER A 166 31.73 -9.47 -34.82
C SER A 166 30.62 -8.60 -34.24
N VAL A 167 30.58 -8.54 -32.91
CA VAL A 167 29.69 -7.66 -32.14
C VAL A 167 30.52 -6.89 -31.13
N SER A 168 30.09 -5.69 -30.80
CA SER A 168 30.76 -4.85 -29.80
C SER A 168 29.75 -4.07 -28.98
N ASP A 169 30.18 -3.61 -27.83
CA ASP A 169 29.48 -2.60 -27.04
C ASP A 169 30.24 -1.28 -27.04
N ASN A 170 29.62 -0.23 -26.52
CA ASN A 170 30.22 1.09 -26.43
C ASN A 170 31.38 1.19 -25.41
N GLY A 171 31.72 0.11 -24.71
CA GLY A 171 32.81 0.08 -23.72
C GLY A 171 32.58 0.98 -22.51
N ALA A 172 31.36 1.49 -22.32
CA ALA A 172 31.04 2.34 -21.18
C ALA A 172 31.24 1.55 -19.88
N LYS A 173 31.86 2.18 -18.87
CA LYS A 173 31.91 1.60 -17.52
C LYS A 173 30.53 1.81 -16.88
N LEU A 174 29.70 0.78 -16.93
CA LEU A 174 28.36 0.81 -16.36
C LEU A 174 28.46 0.68 -14.84
N VAL A 175 27.65 1.48 -14.15
CA VAL A 175 27.49 1.50 -12.69
C VAL A 175 26.11 0.93 -12.35
N ASP A 176 25.83 0.73 -11.07
CA ASP A 176 24.54 0.24 -10.55
C ASP A 176 23.33 1.14 -10.86
N THR A 177 23.57 2.36 -11.33
CA THR A 177 22.55 3.32 -11.82
C THR A 177 22.48 3.42 -13.33
N SER A 178 23.24 2.60 -14.06
CA SER A 178 23.17 2.52 -15.52
C SER A 178 21.97 1.68 -15.94
N ASP A 179 21.17 2.22 -16.86
CA ASP A 179 19.90 1.60 -17.26
C ASP A 179 19.97 0.87 -18.60
N GLU A 180 20.97 1.15 -19.44
CA GLU A 180 21.09 0.60 -20.78
C GLU A 180 22.54 0.28 -21.21
N LEU A 181 22.71 -0.80 -21.97
CA LEU A 181 23.96 -1.17 -22.65
C LEU A 181 23.79 -1.05 -24.17
N THR A 182 24.49 -0.12 -24.80
CA THR A 182 24.47 0.01 -26.27
C THR A 182 25.37 -1.05 -26.90
N VAL A 183 24.77 -1.93 -27.70
CA VAL A 183 25.45 -2.94 -28.51
C VAL A 183 25.33 -2.59 -30.00
N GLN A 184 26.36 -2.92 -30.77
CA GLN A 184 26.48 -2.58 -32.19
C GLN A 184 27.28 -3.61 -32.99
N TRP A 185 27.02 -3.69 -34.28
CA TRP A 185 27.67 -4.58 -35.24
C TRP A 185 27.77 -3.94 -36.63
N SER A 186 28.50 -4.59 -37.54
CA SER A 186 28.59 -4.15 -38.93
C SER A 186 27.34 -4.55 -39.71
N ALA A 187 26.81 -3.62 -40.51
CA ALA A 187 25.67 -3.92 -41.38
C ALA A 187 26.05 -4.97 -42.45
N VAL A 188 25.17 -5.94 -42.67
CA VAL A 188 25.32 -7.00 -43.66
C VAL A 188 24.56 -6.62 -44.92
N GLU A 189 25.23 -6.69 -46.07
CA GLU A 189 24.61 -6.40 -47.37
C GLU A 189 23.52 -7.44 -47.70
N GLY A 190 22.30 -6.99 -47.98
CA GLY A 190 21.13 -7.85 -48.22
C GLY A 190 20.32 -8.24 -46.98
N ALA A 191 20.72 -7.79 -45.78
CA ALA A 191 19.89 -7.91 -44.58
C ALA A 191 18.81 -6.81 -44.57
N ASP A 192 17.55 -7.21 -44.34
CA ASP A 192 16.43 -6.28 -44.16
C ASP A 192 16.22 -5.96 -42.67
N ALA A 193 16.57 -6.91 -41.79
CA ALA A 193 16.52 -6.78 -40.34
C ALA A 193 17.60 -7.62 -39.66
N TYR A 194 17.73 -7.46 -38.34
CA TYR A 194 18.63 -8.20 -37.48
C TYR A 194 17.86 -8.75 -36.29
N ASP A 195 18.04 -10.03 -36.00
CA ASP A 195 17.61 -10.61 -34.72
C ASP A 195 18.75 -10.44 -33.72
N LEU A 196 18.54 -9.59 -32.72
CA LEU A 196 19.41 -9.46 -31.56
C LEU A 196 18.82 -10.29 -30.42
N GLU A 197 19.66 -11.13 -29.81
CA GLU A 197 19.29 -11.97 -28.69
C GLU A 197 20.28 -11.77 -27.54
N TRP A 198 19.77 -11.56 -26.33
CA TRP A 198 20.60 -11.38 -25.13
C TRP A 198 20.05 -12.14 -23.93
N THR A 199 20.92 -12.43 -22.97
CA THR A 199 20.56 -13.06 -21.69
C THR A 199 21.52 -12.60 -20.61
N HIS A 200 21.03 -12.51 -19.38
CA HIS A 200 21.85 -12.25 -18.20
C HIS A 200 22.06 -13.56 -17.44
N ILE A 201 23.34 -13.89 -17.19
CA ILE A 201 23.72 -15.05 -16.39
C ILE A 201 24.43 -14.53 -15.15
N ASP A 202 23.85 -14.83 -14.00
CA ASP A 202 24.43 -14.57 -12.69
C ASP A 202 25.83 -15.21 -12.58
N SER A 203 26.75 -14.48 -11.94
CA SER A 203 28.14 -14.92 -11.75
C SER A 203 28.26 -16.29 -11.05
N THR A 204 27.34 -16.61 -10.14
CA THR A 204 27.24 -17.90 -9.43
C THR A 204 26.71 -19.02 -10.31
N ALA A 205 26.00 -18.73 -11.40
CA ALA A 205 25.43 -19.72 -12.32
C ALA A 205 26.31 -19.98 -13.55
N LEU A 206 27.31 -19.14 -13.81
CA LEU A 206 28.15 -19.19 -15.01
C LEU A 206 28.83 -20.55 -15.24
N PHE A 207 29.24 -21.24 -14.17
CA PHE A 207 29.90 -22.55 -14.26
C PHE A 207 29.05 -23.62 -14.96
N ARG A 208 27.71 -23.47 -14.97
CA ARG A 208 26.77 -24.44 -15.56
C ARG A 208 26.85 -24.50 -17.08
N TYR A 209 27.48 -23.52 -17.73
CA TYR A 209 27.58 -23.39 -19.17
C TYR A 209 28.92 -23.89 -19.74
N GLY A 210 29.74 -24.55 -18.93
CA GLY A 210 30.95 -25.24 -19.36
C GLY A 210 32.18 -24.34 -19.54
N THR A 211 33.33 -24.98 -19.79
CA THR A 211 34.61 -24.32 -20.09
C THR A 211 35.31 -25.09 -21.22
N PRO A 212 35.34 -24.58 -22.46
CA PRO A 212 34.83 -23.28 -22.91
C PRO A 212 33.29 -23.19 -22.84
N LEU A 213 32.77 -21.97 -22.79
CA LEU A 213 31.32 -21.70 -22.71
C LEU A 213 30.57 -22.28 -23.91
N ASP A 214 29.53 -23.06 -23.65
CA ASP A 214 28.59 -23.54 -24.65
C ASP A 214 27.63 -22.41 -25.05
N THR A 215 27.90 -21.83 -26.22
CA THR A 215 27.15 -20.69 -26.76
C THR A 215 25.68 -21.01 -27.04
N GLU A 216 25.30 -22.26 -27.30
CA GLU A 216 23.88 -22.60 -27.53
C GLU A 216 23.15 -22.83 -26.22
N ALA A 217 23.82 -23.41 -25.23
CA ALA A 217 23.24 -23.60 -23.90
C ALA A 217 22.88 -22.26 -23.25
N ILE A 218 23.70 -21.22 -23.42
CA ILE A 218 23.50 -19.86 -22.89
C ILE A 218 22.11 -19.31 -23.25
N PHE A 219 21.72 -19.40 -24.53
CA PHE A 219 20.51 -18.75 -25.04
C PHE A 219 19.26 -19.65 -25.06
N ARG A 220 19.32 -20.86 -24.47
CA ARG A 220 18.26 -21.87 -24.66
C ARG A 220 16.94 -21.55 -23.94
N ASN A 221 17.00 -21.09 -22.70
CA ASN A 221 15.83 -21.06 -21.80
C ASN A 221 15.42 -19.65 -21.33
N ASN A 222 16.33 -18.68 -21.29
CA ASN A 222 16.07 -17.36 -20.66
C ASN A 222 16.68 -16.20 -21.47
N ALA A 223 16.50 -16.24 -22.78
CA ALA A 223 16.97 -15.21 -23.69
C ALA A 223 15.82 -14.29 -24.13
N THR A 224 16.10 -12.98 -24.19
CA THR A 224 15.22 -12.00 -24.80
C THR A 224 15.68 -11.76 -26.23
N ARG A 225 14.74 -11.68 -27.18
CA ARG A 225 15.02 -11.43 -28.60
C ARG A 225 14.20 -10.25 -29.12
N VAL A 226 14.84 -9.40 -29.92
CA VAL A 226 14.19 -8.33 -30.68
C VAL A 226 14.63 -8.40 -32.15
N THR A 227 13.73 -8.00 -33.04
CA THR A 227 14.03 -7.83 -34.46
C THR A 227 14.06 -6.34 -34.78
N ILE A 228 15.17 -5.86 -35.33
CA ILE A 228 15.42 -4.44 -35.59
C ILE A 228 16.06 -4.22 -36.96
N SER A 229 15.79 -3.08 -37.59
CA SER A 229 16.38 -2.73 -38.89
C SER A 229 17.77 -2.08 -38.77
N CYS A 230 18.08 -1.50 -37.61
CA CYS A 230 19.35 -0.80 -37.37
C CYS A 230 20.43 -1.75 -36.81
N PRO A 231 21.71 -1.52 -37.13
CA PRO A 231 22.82 -2.36 -36.66
C PRO A 231 23.28 -2.04 -35.22
N ASN A 232 22.40 -1.45 -34.41
CA ASN A 232 22.66 -1.13 -33.00
C ASN A 232 21.37 -1.21 -32.19
N TYR A 233 21.51 -1.45 -30.89
CA TYR A 233 20.40 -1.46 -29.94
C TYR A 233 20.90 -1.18 -28.52
N ASN A 234 20.07 -0.54 -27.71
CA ASN A 234 20.32 -0.38 -26.29
C ASN A 234 19.65 -1.53 -25.55
N ILE A 235 20.36 -2.40 -24.82
CA ILE A 235 19.79 -3.47 -23.99
C ILE A 235 19.43 -2.90 -22.62
N PRO A 236 18.20 -3.08 -22.08
CA PRO A 236 17.85 -2.59 -20.76
C PRO A 236 18.52 -3.42 -19.65
N LEU A 237 19.05 -2.77 -18.62
CA LEU A 237 19.90 -3.35 -17.57
C LEU A 237 19.16 -3.56 -16.23
N MET A 238 17.93 -4.05 -16.28
CA MET A 238 17.12 -4.30 -15.08
C MET A 238 17.40 -5.71 -14.53
N PHE A 239 18.62 -5.93 -14.05
CA PHE A 239 19.06 -7.19 -13.43
C PHE A 239 19.47 -6.95 -11.98
N ASP A 240 19.11 -7.86 -11.08
CA ASP A 240 19.28 -7.74 -9.63
C ASP A 240 20.70 -8.08 -9.15
N GLU A 241 21.28 -9.17 -9.64
CA GLU A 241 22.58 -9.65 -9.15
C GLU A 241 23.75 -9.44 -10.12
N PRO A 242 25.01 -9.43 -9.63
CA PRO A 242 26.19 -9.35 -10.47
C PRO A 242 26.31 -10.55 -11.41
N GLY A 243 26.52 -10.27 -12.69
CA GLY A 243 26.61 -11.31 -13.70
C GLY A 243 27.19 -10.83 -15.01
N ILE A 244 27.04 -11.67 -16.03
CA ILE A 244 27.50 -11.42 -17.38
C ILE A 244 26.30 -11.40 -18.32
N ILE A 245 26.18 -10.32 -19.07
CA ILE A 245 25.22 -10.18 -20.15
C ILE A 245 25.89 -10.73 -21.41
N PHE A 246 25.31 -11.80 -21.94
CA PHE A 246 25.70 -12.38 -23.23
C PHE A 246 24.75 -11.88 -24.30
N TYR A 247 25.28 -11.53 -25.46
CA TYR A 247 24.48 -11.11 -26.61
C TYR A 247 25.03 -11.66 -27.92
N ARG A 248 24.12 -11.96 -28.85
CA ARG A 248 24.43 -12.44 -30.21
C ARG A 248 23.44 -11.87 -31.21
N VAL A 249 23.87 -11.78 -32.46
CA VAL A 249 23.08 -11.20 -33.56
C VAL A 249 23.11 -12.14 -34.76
N ARG A 250 22.05 -12.12 -35.56
CA ARG A 250 22.06 -12.67 -36.92
C ARG A 250 21.34 -11.73 -37.87
N ALA A 251 21.77 -11.72 -39.12
CA ALA A 251 21.08 -11.01 -40.18
C ALA A 251 19.87 -11.81 -40.66
N VAL A 252 18.83 -11.08 -41.06
CA VAL A 252 17.57 -11.63 -41.55
C VAL A 252 17.21 -10.93 -42.85
N GLN A 253 16.80 -11.72 -43.83
CA GLN A 253 16.22 -11.25 -45.08
C GLN A 253 14.80 -11.78 -45.20
N GLU A 254 13.85 -10.90 -45.51
CA GLU A 254 12.46 -11.26 -45.75
C GLU A 254 12.19 -11.26 -47.25
N ARG A 255 11.99 -12.44 -47.83
CA ARG A 255 11.71 -12.60 -49.26
C ARG A 255 10.22 -12.56 -49.54
N SER A 256 9.88 -12.31 -50.81
CA SER A 256 8.51 -12.44 -51.33
C SER A 256 7.90 -13.80 -50.95
N ASN A 257 6.59 -13.83 -50.67
CA ASN A 257 5.84 -14.98 -50.13
C ASN A 257 6.12 -15.34 -48.66
N TYR A 258 6.49 -14.36 -47.81
CA TYR A 258 6.71 -14.55 -46.37
C TYR A 258 7.82 -15.54 -46.02
N VAL A 259 8.82 -15.70 -46.89
CA VAL A 259 9.95 -16.58 -46.64
C VAL A 259 11.05 -15.80 -45.92
N ARG A 260 11.15 -16.02 -44.61
CA ARG A 260 12.22 -15.47 -43.76
C ARG A 260 13.48 -16.32 -43.90
N MET A 261 14.58 -15.71 -44.32
CA MET A 261 15.89 -16.34 -44.32
C MET A 261 16.78 -15.74 -43.24
N GLU A 262 17.47 -16.59 -42.51
CA GLU A 262 18.27 -16.22 -41.35
C GLU A 262 19.72 -16.68 -41.57
N THR A 263 20.68 -15.81 -41.24
CA THR A 263 22.09 -16.22 -41.23
C THR A 263 22.40 -17.05 -39.99
N VAL A 264 23.58 -17.68 -40.00
CA VAL A 264 24.15 -18.26 -38.78
C VAL A 264 24.30 -17.16 -37.71
N TRP A 265 24.12 -17.53 -36.44
CA TRP A 265 24.35 -16.63 -35.31
C TRP A 265 25.81 -16.17 -35.20
N SER A 266 26.02 -14.92 -34.83
CA SER A 266 27.35 -14.33 -34.61
C SER A 266 28.17 -15.11 -33.59
N SER A 267 27.53 -15.77 -32.61
CA SER A 267 28.20 -16.57 -31.58
C SER A 267 29.00 -17.76 -32.11
N LYS A 268 28.84 -18.16 -33.39
CA LYS A 268 29.68 -19.17 -34.04
C LYS A 268 31.05 -18.64 -34.48
N TYR A 269 31.22 -17.32 -34.51
CA TYR A 269 32.45 -16.64 -34.86
C TYR A 269 33.20 -16.21 -33.60
N ARG A 270 34.54 -16.17 -33.66
CA ARG A 270 35.41 -15.89 -32.51
C ARG A 270 35.11 -14.55 -31.83
N ALA A 271 34.75 -13.53 -32.60
CA ALA A 271 34.46 -12.17 -32.11
C ALA A 271 32.94 -11.86 -32.06
N GLY A 272 32.07 -12.84 -32.35
CA GLY A 272 30.65 -12.60 -32.49
C GLY A 272 29.80 -12.96 -31.27
N LEU A 273 30.39 -13.47 -30.18
CA LEU A 273 29.71 -13.57 -28.88
C LEU A 273 30.09 -12.38 -28.00
N GLY A 274 29.13 -11.48 -27.81
CA GLY A 274 29.25 -10.34 -26.90
C GLY A 274 29.19 -10.78 -25.44
N LYS A 275 30.02 -10.15 -24.60
CA LYS A 275 30.10 -10.40 -23.15
C LYS A 275 30.33 -9.11 -22.41
N TYR A 276 29.43 -8.77 -21.50
CA TYR A 276 29.55 -7.57 -20.68
C TYR A 276 29.29 -7.89 -19.21
N GLY A 277 30.21 -7.52 -18.32
CA GLY A 277 30.03 -7.71 -16.87
C GLY A 277 29.23 -6.58 -16.26
N TYR A 278 28.14 -6.90 -15.56
CA TYR A 278 27.26 -5.92 -14.92
C TYR A 278 27.13 -6.20 -13.43
N SER A 279 27.11 -5.14 -12.61
CA SER A 279 27.09 -5.27 -11.15
C SER A 279 25.70 -5.43 -10.55
N GLY A 280 24.63 -5.29 -11.34
CA GLY A 280 23.24 -5.28 -10.87
C GLY A 280 22.71 -3.86 -10.63
N HIS A 281 21.42 -3.66 -10.83
CA HIS A 281 20.70 -2.40 -10.73
C HIS A 281 20.32 -2.12 -9.27
N GLU A 282 20.69 -0.95 -8.74
CA GLU A 282 20.24 -0.42 -7.45
C GLU A 282 20.16 -1.46 -6.31
N ARG A 283 21.19 -2.29 -6.13
CA ARG A 283 21.20 -3.49 -5.25
C ARG A 283 20.91 -3.24 -3.78
N SER A 284 21.03 -1.99 -3.33
CA SER A 284 20.70 -1.59 -1.96
C SER A 284 19.20 -1.39 -1.72
N LEU A 285 18.38 -1.46 -2.78
CA LEU A 285 16.94 -1.19 -2.74
C LEU A 285 16.13 -2.41 -3.16
N ASN A 286 14.93 -2.52 -2.61
CA ASN A 286 13.93 -3.49 -3.09
C ASN A 286 13.24 -2.89 -4.32
N TRP A 287 13.25 -3.61 -5.45
CA TRP A 287 12.57 -3.15 -6.65
C TRP A 287 12.00 -4.30 -7.47
N GLN A 288 11.02 -3.98 -8.30
CA GLN A 288 10.46 -4.88 -9.29
C GLN A 288 10.45 -4.17 -10.64
N SER A 289 10.88 -4.85 -11.70
CA SER A 289 10.86 -4.31 -13.05
C SER A 289 9.89 -5.06 -13.95
N GLU A 290 9.22 -4.34 -14.84
CA GLU A 290 8.45 -4.87 -15.95
C GLU A 290 8.94 -4.22 -17.24
N ILE A 291 9.29 -5.04 -18.23
CA ILE A 291 9.72 -4.57 -19.56
C ILE A 291 8.75 -5.10 -20.60
N ARG A 292 8.12 -4.20 -21.35
CA ARG A 292 7.23 -4.52 -22.46
C ARG A 292 7.90 -4.16 -23.76
N PHE A 293 7.87 -5.09 -24.72
CA PHE A 293 8.42 -4.91 -26.05
C PHE A 293 7.30 -4.79 -27.08
N ALA A 294 7.57 -4.04 -28.13
CA ALA A 294 6.74 -3.91 -29.33
C ALA A 294 7.62 -4.08 -30.58
N GLU A 295 7.01 -3.99 -31.76
CA GLU A 295 7.70 -4.08 -33.04
C GLU A 295 8.80 -3.01 -33.20
N ASP A 296 9.74 -3.25 -34.12
CA ASP A 296 10.90 -2.40 -34.41
C ASP A 296 11.84 -2.15 -33.22
N GLY A 297 11.86 -3.04 -32.23
CA GLY A 297 12.67 -2.87 -31.02
C GLY A 297 12.18 -1.77 -30.08
N LYS A 298 10.93 -1.30 -30.23
CA LYS A 298 10.33 -0.37 -29.27
C LYS A 298 10.12 -1.08 -27.93
N ARG A 299 10.36 -0.38 -26.83
CA ARG A 299 10.14 -0.91 -25.48
C ARG A 299 9.73 0.15 -24.48
N LYS A 300 9.08 -0.32 -23.42
CA LYS A 300 8.76 0.43 -22.21
C LYS A 300 9.27 -0.34 -20.99
N VAL A 301 10.09 0.32 -20.18
CA VAL A 301 10.60 -0.18 -18.90
C VAL A 301 9.84 0.53 -17.78
N VAL A 302 9.33 -0.23 -16.82
CA VAL A 302 8.71 0.29 -15.59
C VAL A 302 9.40 -0.36 -14.40
N VAL A 303 9.91 0.44 -13.47
CA VAL A 303 10.54 -0.03 -12.23
C VAL A 303 9.80 0.56 -11.04
N ASN A 304 9.36 -0.31 -10.13
CA ASN A 304 8.76 0.07 -8.86
C ASN A 304 9.79 -0.15 -7.75
N TYR A 305 10.11 0.91 -7.02
CA TYR A 305 10.96 0.88 -5.84
C TYR A 305 10.11 0.78 -4.57
N TYR A 306 10.54 -0.06 -3.65
CA TYR A 306 9.85 -0.35 -2.40
C TYR A 306 10.75 -0.07 -1.20
N ASP A 307 10.13 0.23 -0.06
CA ASP A 307 10.84 0.27 1.22
C ASP A 307 11.02 -1.13 1.83
N GLY A 308 11.61 -1.20 3.04
CA GLY A 308 11.83 -2.45 3.77
C GLY A 308 10.55 -3.17 4.20
N THR A 309 9.40 -2.48 4.17
CA THR A 309 8.06 -3.04 4.46
C THR A 309 7.28 -3.38 3.20
N LEU A 310 7.93 -3.32 2.03
CA LEU A 310 7.35 -3.56 0.70
C LEU A 310 6.25 -2.56 0.29
N HIS A 311 6.22 -1.36 0.89
CA HIS A 311 5.39 -0.27 0.39
C HIS A 311 6.07 0.41 -0.80
N SER A 312 5.33 0.62 -1.89
CA SER A 312 5.86 1.22 -3.12
C SER A 312 6.07 2.72 -2.95
N ARG A 313 7.31 3.19 -3.08
CA ARG A 313 7.68 4.60 -2.85
C ARG A 313 7.76 5.39 -4.14
N GLN A 314 8.34 4.80 -5.19
CA GLN A 314 8.59 5.49 -6.45
C GLN A 314 8.44 4.53 -7.62
N THR A 315 7.72 4.97 -8.64
CA THR A 315 7.60 4.28 -9.93
C THR A 315 8.31 5.10 -11.00
N VAL A 316 9.26 4.47 -11.69
CA VAL A 316 10.05 5.09 -12.75
C VAL A 316 9.76 4.39 -14.06
N THR A 317 9.33 5.15 -15.05
CA THR A 317 8.96 4.65 -16.38
C THR A 317 9.84 5.30 -17.44
N LYS A 318 10.36 4.50 -18.36
CA LYS A 318 11.10 4.98 -19.54
C LYS A 318 10.63 4.25 -20.78
N ASP A 319 10.42 4.98 -21.86
CA ASP A 319 10.28 4.40 -23.19
C ASP A 319 11.47 4.80 -24.07
N ASN A 320 11.84 3.93 -25.02
CA ASN A 320 13.01 4.18 -25.88
C ASN A 320 12.69 5.00 -27.14
N SER A 321 11.44 5.42 -27.35
CA SER A 321 11.05 6.22 -28.52
C SER A 321 11.17 7.72 -28.22
N THR A 322 10.66 8.15 -27.06
CA THR A 322 10.84 9.52 -26.55
C THR A 322 12.13 9.68 -25.75
N ASN A 323 12.69 8.56 -25.26
CA ASN A 323 13.86 8.51 -24.38
C ASN A 323 13.70 9.39 -23.12
N THR A 324 12.47 9.58 -22.65
CA THR A 324 12.14 10.39 -21.48
C THR A 324 11.83 9.49 -20.29
N VAL A 325 12.40 9.82 -19.12
CA VAL A 325 12.09 9.14 -17.87
C VAL A 325 11.02 9.91 -17.13
N ILE A 326 9.94 9.21 -16.74
CA ILE A 326 8.82 9.75 -15.98
C ILE A 326 8.83 9.11 -14.59
N VAL A 327 8.76 9.94 -13.55
CA VAL A 327 8.76 9.51 -12.15
C VAL A 327 7.43 9.86 -11.51
N ALA A 328 6.86 8.91 -10.78
CA ALA A 328 5.72 9.10 -9.90
C ALA A 328 6.07 8.61 -8.48
N GLU A 329 5.53 9.26 -7.46
CA GLU A 329 5.81 8.93 -6.06
C GLU A 329 4.53 8.75 -5.26
N THR A 330 4.59 7.85 -4.28
CA THR A 330 3.52 7.62 -3.30
C THR A 330 4.10 7.81 -1.90
N MET A 331 3.46 8.66 -1.11
CA MET A 331 3.87 8.94 0.26
C MET A 331 2.79 8.47 1.22
N TYR A 332 3.24 7.91 2.34
CA TYR A 332 2.39 7.18 3.29
C TYR A 332 2.27 7.95 4.59
N ASP A 333 1.11 7.87 5.24
CA ASP A 333 0.89 8.44 6.57
C ASP A 333 1.64 7.67 7.69
N TYR A 334 1.52 8.10 8.95
CA TYR A 334 2.17 7.46 10.10
C TYR A 334 1.67 6.03 10.34
N GLN A 335 0.50 5.69 9.82
CA GLN A 335 -0.11 4.37 9.93
C GLN A 335 0.24 3.45 8.73
N GLY A 336 1.02 3.94 7.76
CA GLY A 336 1.45 3.17 6.59
C GLY A 336 0.43 3.09 5.46
N ARG A 337 -0.56 3.98 5.41
CA ARG A 337 -1.56 4.05 4.32
C ARG A 337 -1.16 5.11 3.29
N PRO A 338 -1.44 4.90 1.99
CA PRO A 338 -1.05 5.85 0.94
C PRO A 338 -1.86 7.15 1.05
N ALA A 339 -1.22 8.22 1.50
CA ALA A 339 -1.88 9.50 1.77
C ALA A 339 -1.65 10.53 0.67
N ILE A 340 -0.47 10.55 0.04
CA ILE A 340 -0.13 11.47 -1.05
C ILE A 340 0.22 10.67 -2.29
N GLN A 341 -0.46 10.97 -3.40
CA GLN A 341 -0.12 10.45 -4.72
C GLN A 341 0.38 11.61 -5.59
N VAL A 342 1.69 11.65 -5.85
CA VAL A 342 2.29 12.71 -6.65
C VAL A 342 2.07 12.43 -8.13
N MET A 343 1.74 13.47 -8.89
CA MET A 343 1.57 13.34 -10.34
C MET A 343 2.86 12.88 -11.02
N PRO A 344 2.78 12.02 -12.04
CA PRO A 344 3.93 11.68 -12.86
C PRO A 344 4.51 12.93 -13.52
N ALA A 345 5.83 13.05 -13.49
CA ALA A 345 6.55 14.14 -14.16
C ALA A 345 7.83 13.62 -14.83
N PRO A 346 8.18 14.16 -16.01
CA PRO A 346 9.42 13.83 -16.68
C PRO A 346 10.61 14.39 -15.89
N THR A 347 11.77 13.75 -16.04
CA THR A 347 13.02 14.21 -15.45
C THR A 347 14.02 14.62 -16.53
N LEU A 348 14.99 15.45 -16.16
CA LEU A 348 16.12 15.81 -17.04
C LEU A 348 17.13 14.66 -17.21
N SER A 349 17.07 13.63 -16.37
CA SER A 349 17.92 12.44 -16.45
C SER A 349 17.23 11.38 -17.28
N ASN A 350 17.90 10.88 -18.31
CA ASN A 350 17.33 9.84 -19.16
C ASN A 350 17.62 8.42 -18.67
N ALA A 351 18.26 8.27 -17.50
CA ALA A 351 18.54 6.96 -16.89
C ALA A 351 17.43 6.53 -15.93
N VAL A 352 16.97 5.29 -16.04
CA VAL A 352 16.12 4.64 -15.03
C VAL A 352 16.97 4.36 -13.78
N LYS A 353 16.64 5.01 -12.66
CA LYS A 353 17.27 4.83 -11.35
C LYS A 353 16.34 5.34 -10.26
N TYR A 354 16.70 5.15 -8.99
CA TYR A 354 15.95 5.78 -7.91
C TYR A 354 16.30 7.26 -7.79
N PHE A 355 15.28 8.12 -7.87
CA PHE A 355 15.42 9.58 -7.76
C PHE A 355 15.23 10.01 -6.31
N ARG A 356 16.34 10.14 -5.58
CA ARG A 356 16.33 10.64 -4.20
C ARG A 356 15.85 12.09 -4.17
N SER A 357 14.97 12.41 -3.22
CA SER A 357 14.49 13.78 -2.97
C SER A 357 13.91 14.44 -4.24
N PHE A 358 13.16 13.67 -5.03
CA PHE A 358 12.58 14.16 -6.29
C PHE A 358 11.57 15.30 -6.02
N ASN A 359 10.61 15.07 -5.12
CA ASN A 359 9.73 16.11 -4.59
C ASN A 359 10.17 16.54 -3.19
N ASN A 360 10.43 17.84 -3.02
CA ASN A 360 10.88 18.43 -1.76
C ASN A 360 9.82 19.37 -1.18
N ALA A 361 9.89 19.61 0.13
CA ALA A 361 9.18 20.71 0.76
C ALA A 361 9.71 22.07 0.29
N VAL A 362 8.93 23.14 0.48
CA VAL A 362 9.28 24.50 0.00
C VAL A 362 10.63 25.00 0.51
N ASN A 363 11.07 24.56 1.69
CA ASN A 363 12.37 24.89 2.28
C ASN A 363 13.54 24.03 1.72
N GLY A 364 13.29 23.13 0.78
CA GLY A 364 14.28 22.21 0.20
C GLY A 364 14.54 20.96 1.05
N ALA A 365 13.84 20.77 2.16
CA ALA A 365 13.88 19.52 2.92
C ALA A 365 13.10 18.40 2.21
N GLU A 366 13.33 17.16 2.62
CA GLU A 366 12.50 16.03 2.20
C GLU A 366 11.04 16.28 2.57
N TYR A 367 10.13 15.96 1.65
CA TYR A 367 8.69 16.09 1.90
C TYR A 367 8.19 14.90 2.73
N ASP A 368 8.26 15.04 4.05
CA ASP A 368 7.98 13.99 5.01
C ASP A 368 6.53 14.00 5.54
N LYS A 369 6.19 13.01 6.38
CA LYS A 369 4.84 12.84 6.96
C LYS A 369 4.39 14.07 7.75
N ASN A 370 5.31 14.80 8.34
CA ASN A 370 4.99 16.03 9.08
C ASN A 370 4.29 17.08 8.20
N GLN A 371 4.54 17.07 6.88
CA GLN A 371 3.93 18.01 5.94
C GLN A 371 2.46 17.75 5.65
N TYR A 372 1.93 16.55 5.96
CA TYR A 372 0.57 16.17 5.55
C TYR A 372 -0.22 15.29 6.52
N ASP A 373 0.41 14.73 7.55
CA ASP A 373 -0.21 13.88 8.58
C ASP A 373 -0.01 14.47 9.99
N THR A 374 -0.13 15.80 10.10
CA THR A 374 -0.13 16.51 11.38
C THR A 374 -1.20 17.59 11.40
N LEU A 375 -1.75 17.86 12.59
CA LEU A 375 -2.67 18.96 12.83
C LEU A 375 -2.02 19.94 13.81
N ALA A 376 -1.95 21.21 13.44
CA ALA A 376 -1.38 22.25 14.32
C ALA A 376 -2.31 22.58 15.50
N SER A 377 -3.62 22.49 15.29
CA SER A 377 -4.62 22.69 16.32
C SER A 377 -5.88 21.86 16.06
N ALA A 378 -6.72 21.68 17.09
CA ALA A 378 -8.03 21.05 16.94
C ALA A 378 -8.95 21.80 15.95
N GLY A 379 -8.74 23.12 15.76
CA GLY A 379 -9.51 23.92 14.81
C GLY A 379 -9.24 23.57 13.35
N ASP A 380 -8.07 23.01 13.07
CA ASP A 380 -7.64 22.63 11.72
C ASP A 380 -8.20 21.27 11.30
N TYR A 381 -8.96 20.58 12.15
CA TYR A 381 -9.51 19.26 11.79
C TYR A 381 -10.33 19.32 10.49
N LEU A 382 -11.10 20.39 10.28
CA LEU A 382 -11.97 20.56 9.11
C LEU A 382 -11.28 21.17 7.88
N THR A 383 -10.18 21.90 8.07
CA THR A 383 -9.52 22.68 7.01
C THR A 383 -8.07 22.26 6.76
N GLY A 384 -7.55 21.36 7.59
CA GLY A 384 -6.21 20.82 7.51
C GLY A 384 -6.01 20.05 6.23
N GLY A 385 -4.81 20.20 5.68
CA GLY A 385 -4.40 19.59 4.43
C GLY A 385 -2.88 19.64 4.32
N ALA A 386 -2.38 18.94 3.32
CA ALA A 386 -0.97 18.87 3.02
C ALA A 386 -0.39 20.26 2.71
N ALA A 387 0.84 20.50 3.14
CA ALA A 387 1.61 21.68 2.74
C ALA A 387 1.93 21.64 1.22
N ALA A 388 2.27 22.80 0.64
CA ALA A 388 2.73 22.82 -0.74
C ALA A 388 4.13 22.17 -0.86
N MET A 389 4.40 21.51 -1.98
CA MET A 389 5.75 21.09 -2.37
C MET A 389 6.48 22.23 -3.10
N SER A 390 7.81 22.17 -3.14
CA SER A 390 8.64 23.15 -3.85
C SER A 390 8.40 23.13 -5.35
N SER A 391 8.28 24.32 -5.97
CA SER A 391 8.23 24.48 -7.43
C SER A 391 9.62 24.46 -8.09
N LEU A 392 10.68 24.17 -7.33
CA LEU A 392 12.06 24.11 -7.83
C LEU A 392 12.54 22.69 -8.13
N SER A 393 11.77 21.65 -7.80
CA SER A 393 12.10 20.26 -8.13
C SER A 393 10.88 19.39 -8.41
N GLY A 394 11.10 18.24 -9.03
CA GLY A 394 10.12 17.16 -9.16
C GLY A 394 8.90 17.53 -10.00
N ALA A 395 7.75 17.00 -9.61
CA ALA A 395 6.50 17.22 -10.32
C ALA A 395 6.04 18.68 -10.24
N ASN A 396 6.26 19.34 -9.11
CA ASN A 396 5.86 20.73 -8.92
C ASN A 396 6.76 21.73 -9.65
N GLN A 397 7.95 21.34 -10.10
CA GLN A 397 8.69 22.12 -11.10
C GLN A 397 8.04 22.00 -12.48
N TYR A 398 7.70 20.78 -12.90
CA TYR A 398 7.13 20.50 -14.21
C TYR A 398 5.75 21.14 -14.43
N TYR A 399 4.86 21.06 -13.45
CA TYR A 399 3.53 21.69 -13.46
C TYR A 399 3.56 23.13 -12.89
N SER A 400 4.59 23.92 -13.23
CA SER A 400 4.70 25.31 -12.80
C SER A 400 5.39 26.20 -13.84
N ALA A 401 5.42 27.50 -13.59
CA ALA A 401 6.17 28.45 -14.41
C ALA A 401 7.70 28.20 -14.40
N ASN A 402 8.22 27.44 -13.44
CA ASN A 402 9.65 27.10 -13.34
C ASN A 402 10.05 25.89 -14.20
N ASN A 403 9.11 25.33 -14.99
CA ASN A 403 9.43 24.28 -15.94
C ASN A 403 10.45 24.81 -16.98
N PRO A 404 11.64 24.20 -17.10
CA PRO A 404 12.66 24.61 -18.08
C PRO A 404 12.15 24.60 -19.53
N GLU A 405 11.14 23.77 -19.82
CA GLU A 405 10.54 23.63 -21.15
C GLU A 405 9.22 24.40 -21.30
N SER A 406 8.87 25.28 -20.36
CA SER A 406 7.60 26.05 -20.37
C SER A 406 7.35 26.85 -21.67
N ASN A 407 8.39 27.24 -22.40
CA ASN A 407 8.26 27.97 -23.67
C ASN A 407 8.27 27.07 -24.92
N GLN A 408 8.34 25.74 -24.76
CA GLN A 408 8.52 24.80 -25.88
C GLN A 408 7.23 24.01 -26.16
N GLY A 409 6.89 23.89 -27.45
CA GLY A 409 5.87 22.95 -27.94
C GLY A 409 4.54 23.03 -27.19
N MET A 410 4.09 21.89 -26.67
CA MET A 410 2.84 21.76 -25.90
C MET A 410 3.00 22.13 -24.42
N ASN A 411 4.23 22.20 -23.90
CA ASN A 411 4.52 22.48 -22.50
C ASN A 411 4.09 23.90 -22.08
N ARG A 412 3.93 24.82 -23.03
CA ARG A 412 3.36 26.17 -22.81
C ARG A 412 1.91 26.19 -22.33
N TYR A 413 1.19 25.08 -22.49
CA TYR A 413 -0.21 24.95 -22.08
C TYR A 413 -0.36 24.17 -20.77
N LEU A 414 0.75 23.82 -20.11
CA LEU A 414 0.70 23.17 -18.81
C LEU A 414 0.14 24.14 -17.76
N PRO A 415 -0.90 23.72 -17.01
CA PRO A 415 -1.43 24.52 -15.92
C PRO A 415 -0.43 24.57 -14.75
N ASN A 416 -0.51 25.65 -13.96
CA ASN A 416 0.29 25.80 -12.74
C ASN A 416 -0.44 25.15 -11.55
N SER A 417 0.23 24.23 -10.85
CA SER A 417 -0.30 23.53 -9.67
C SER A 417 -0.16 24.31 -8.36
N ASN A 418 0.59 25.41 -8.35
CA ASN A 418 0.94 26.20 -7.14
C ASN A 418 1.52 25.35 -5.99
N GLY A 419 2.27 24.29 -6.31
CA GLY A 419 2.88 23.40 -5.32
C GLY A 419 2.01 22.21 -4.91
N TYR A 420 0.84 22.03 -5.52
CA TYR A 420 -0.11 20.93 -5.25
C TYR A 420 -0.26 19.98 -6.45
N ALA A 421 0.83 19.63 -7.14
CA ALA A 421 0.83 18.61 -8.20
C ALA A 421 0.71 17.17 -7.65
N PHE A 422 -0.19 16.97 -6.69
CA PHE A 422 -0.45 15.70 -6.03
C PHE A 422 -1.91 15.66 -5.55
N THR A 423 -2.43 14.47 -5.30
CA THR A 423 -3.68 14.28 -4.57
C THR A 423 -3.38 13.85 -3.13
N GLN A 424 -4.25 14.26 -2.21
CA GLN A 424 -4.21 13.89 -0.81
C GLN A 424 -5.46 13.07 -0.46
N THR A 425 -5.26 11.94 0.19
CA THR A 425 -6.33 11.09 0.73
C THR A 425 -6.20 11.09 2.25
N GLU A 426 -7.29 11.45 2.93
CA GLU A 426 -7.41 11.36 4.38
C GLU A 426 -8.38 10.22 4.73
N TYR A 427 -8.01 9.42 5.73
CA TYR A 427 -8.75 8.24 6.16
C TYR A 427 -9.53 8.50 7.46
N THR A 428 -10.55 7.70 7.71
CA THR A 428 -11.32 7.70 8.96
C THR A 428 -10.47 7.21 10.13
N GLN A 429 -10.73 7.76 11.34
CA GLN A 429 -10.01 7.43 12.58
C GLN A 429 -10.50 6.15 13.27
N ASP A 430 -11.28 5.32 12.58
CA ASP A 430 -11.93 4.12 13.12
C ASP A 430 -11.19 2.82 12.78
N ASN A 431 -9.93 2.92 12.32
CA ASN A 431 -9.09 1.80 11.86
C ASN A 431 -9.70 0.95 10.73
N THR A 432 -10.78 1.40 10.07
CA THR A 432 -11.38 0.64 8.96
C THR A 432 -10.66 0.84 7.63
N GLY A 433 -9.77 1.83 7.54
CA GLY A 433 -9.09 2.20 6.29
C GLY A 433 -10.00 2.87 5.26
N ARG A 434 -11.21 3.28 5.66
CA ARG A 434 -12.14 4.02 4.79
C ARG A 434 -11.66 5.46 4.60
N ILE A 435 -11.95 6.03 3.44
CA ILE A 435 -11.55 7.40 3.10
C ILE A 435 -12.56 8.36 3.74
N SER A 436 -12.10 9.40 4.42
CA SER A 436 -12.95 10.50 4.89
C SER A 436 -13.02 11.63 3.87
N ARG A 437 -11.86 12.05 3.34
CA ARG A 437 -11.75 13.13 2.37
C ARG A 437 -10.70 12.82 1.32
N GLN A 438 -10.93 13.26 0.09
CA GLN A 438 -9.97 13.13 -0.99
C GLN A 438 -9.88 14.44 -1.79
N SER A 439 -8.66 14.91 -1.98
CA SER A 439 -8.39 16.11 -2.76
C SER A 439 -8.26 15.76 -4.25
N GLY A 440 -8.54 16.76 -5.09
CA GLY A 440 -8.06 16.76 -6.47
C GLY A 440 -6.61 17.24 -6.55
N VAL A 441 -6.16 17.48 -7.79
CA VAL A 441 -4.85 18.08 -8.10
C VAL A 441 -4.99 19.60 -8.17
N GLY A 442 -4.02 20.33 -7.60
CA GLY A 442 -3.96 21.78 -7.64
C GLY A 442 -4.50 22.44 -6.36
N ASP A 443 -4.11 23.68 -6.14
CA ASP A 443 -4.45 24.47 -4.94
C ASP A 443 -5.96 24.72 -4.77
N VAL A 444 -6.70 24.78 -5.87
CA VAL A 444 -8.17 24.94 -5.88
C VAL A 444 -8.91 23.68 -5.40
N PHE A 445 -8.28 22.50 -5.49
CA PHE A 445 -8.90 21.21 -5.17
C PHE A 445 -8.26 20.49 -3.97
N LYS A 446 -7.38 21.18 -3.23
CA LYS A 446 -6.74 20.64 -2.02
C LYS A 446 -7.75 20.42 -0.89
N LEU A 447 -7.39 19.64 0.12
CA LEU A 447 -8.23 19.50 1.32
C LEU A 447 -8.43 20.86 2.01
N GLY A 448 -9.67 21.14 2.43
CA GLY A 448 -10.06 22.41 3.06
C GLY A 448 -10.38 23.54 2.08
N SER A 449 -10.39 23.27 0.77
CA SER A 449 -10.78 24.25 -0.27
C SER A 449 -12.30 24.32 -0.52
N ASN A 450 -13.07 23.38 0.06
CA ASN A 450 -14.48 23.10 -0.22
C ASN A 450 -14.75 22.41 -1.57
N HIS A 451 -13.72 22.13 -2.37
CA HIS A 451 -13.83 21.35 -3.60
C HIS A 451 -13.26 19.93 -3.45
N GLU A 452 -12.91 19.52 -2.23
CA GLU A 452 -12.56 18.13 -1.95
C GLU A 452 -13.79 17.22 -1.95
N THR A 453 -13.60 15.97 -2.37
CA THR A 453 -14.64 14.94 -2.24
C THR A 453 -14.68 14.47 -0.80
N ARG A 454 -15.87 14.50 -0.17
CA ARG A 454 -16.06 14.06 1.22
C ARG A 454 -16.91 12.81 1.27
N TYR A 455 -16.48 11.83 2.06
CA TYR A 455 -17.12 10.54 2.22
C TYR A 455 -17.63 10.41 3.66
N GLN A 456 -18.87 9.97 3.79
CA GLN A 456 -19.52 9.73 5.06
C GLN A 456 -20.13 8.33 5.05
N TYR A 457 -19.95 7.62 6.15
CA TYR A 457 -20.46 6.26 6.32
C TYR A 457 -21.32 6.19 7.57
N GLY A 458 -22.46 5.53 7.47
CA GLY A 458 -23.30 5.23 8.62
C GLY A 458 -24.38 4.22 8.29
N SER A 459 -25.37 4.14 9.17
CA SER A 459 -26.53 3.27 9.01
C SER A 459 -27.79 4.10 8.75
N PRO A 460 -28.70 3.64 7.88
CA PRO A 460 -29.99 4.30 7.69
C PRO A 460 -30.88 4.08 8.91
N SER A 461 -31.84 5.00 9.13
CA SER A 461 -32.96 4.72 10.06
C SER A 461 -33.95 3.76 9.40
N GLN A 462 -34.65 2.94 10.19
CA GLN A 462 -35.67 2.05 9.62
C GLN A 462 -36.77 2.86 8.94
N GLU A 463 -37.19 3.97 9.56
CA GLU A 463 -38.23 4.84 9.05
C GLU A 463 -37.83 5.48 7.71
N GLU A 464 -36.52 5.68 7.48
CA GLU A 464 -36.01 6.13 6.18
C GLU A 464 -36.09 5.02 5.12
N LEU A 465 -35.77 3.78 5.49
CA LEU A 465 -35.91 2.63 4.59
C LEU A 465 -37.39 2.36 4.27
N ASP A 466 -38.26 2.41 5.27
CA ASP A 466 -39.70 2.20 5.12
C ASP A 466 -40.33 3.29 4.24
N LEU A 467 -39.84 4.53 4.29
CA LEU A 467 -40.26 5.60 3.37
C LEU A 467 -39.86 5.35 1.93
N LEU A 468 -38.71 4.71 1.69
CA LEU A 468 -38.20 4.41 0.34
C LEU A 468 -38.81 3.15 -0.27
N PHE A 469 -39.02 2.12 0.55
CA PHE A 469 -39.35 0.76 0.07
C PHE A 469 -40.65 0.20 0.67
N GLY A 470 -41.29 0.89 1.60
CA GLY A 470 -42.42 0.35 2.37
C GLY A 470 -41.97 -0.70 3.38
N THR A 471 -42.93 -1.48 3.88
CA THR A 471 -42.70 -2.53 4.89
C THR A 471 -42.00 -3.78 4.37
N ASP A 472 -41.71 -3.83 3.07
CA ASP A 472 -41.06 -4.98 2.42
C ASP A 472 -39.53 -4.99 2.61
N VAL A 473 -38.97 -3.89 3.14
CA VAL A 473 -37.54 -3.79 3.46
C VAL A 473 -37.22 -4.49 4.78
N GLY A 474 -36.04 -5.12 4.84
CA GLY A 474 -35.58 -5.79 6.05
C GLY A 474 -35.21 -4.82 7.17
N ASP A 475 -34.72 -5.39 8.28
CA ASP A 475 -34.25 -4.61 9.43
C ASP A 475 -33.02 -3.74 9.08
N LYS A 476 -33.02 -2.49 9.58
CA LYS A 476 -31.95 -1.48 9.36
C LYS A 476 -30.54 -1.97 9.63
N THR A 477 -30.36 -2.93 10.54
CA THR A 477 -29.04 -3.48 10.92
C THR A 477 -28.34 -4.22 9.77
N HIS A 478 -29.08 -4.59 8.72
CA HIS A 478 -28.55 -5.26 7.53
C HIS A 478 -28.21 -4.30 6.38
N TYR A 479 -28.27 -2.98 6.61
CA TYR A 479 -28.07 -1.97 5.58
C TYR A 479 -27.08 -0.88 6.01
N PHE A 480 -26.39 -0.34 5.01
CA PHE A 480 -25.45 0.75 5.14
C PHE A 480 -25.89 1.94 4.28
N LYS A 481 -25.59 3.14 4.77
CA LYS A 481 -25.83 4.40 4.09
C LYS A 481 -24.49 5.10 3.88
N ASN A 482 -24.10 5.23 2.62
CA ASN A 482 -22.89 5.93 2.22
C ASN A 482 -23.28 7.24 1.55
N SER A 483 -22.60 8.33 1.91
CA SER A 483 -22.84 9.66 1.35
C SER A 483 -21.52 10.20 0.80
N VAL A 484 -21.54 10.70 -0.43
CA VAL A 484 -20.40 11.28 -1.11
C VAL A 484 -20.78 12.68 -1.56
N LYS A 485 -20.08 13.70 -1.03
CA LYS A 485 -20.17 15.07 -1.50
C LYS A 485 -19.07 15.30 -2.53
N ASP A 486 -19.44 15.70 -3.74
CA ASP A 486 -18.49 15.98 -4.82
C ASP A 486 -17.92 17.41 -4.75
N ALA A 487 -16.99 17.72 -5.66
CA ALA A 487 -16.35 19.04 -5.76
C ALA A 487 -17.30 20.20 -6.12
N ASN A 488 -18.50 19.90 -6.65
CA ASN A 488 -19.54 20.91 -6.94
C ASN A 488 -20.49 21.11 -5.75
N GLY A 489 -20.29 20.36 -4.67
CA GLY A 489 -21.10 20.36 -3.47
C GLY A 489 -22.37 19.50 -3.54
N GLN A 490 -22.58 18.74 -4.62
CA GLN A 490 -23.71 17.82 -4.71
C GLN A 490 -23.45 16.58 -3.87
N VAL A 491 -24.43 16.20 -3.03
CA VAL A 491 -24.36 14.98 -2.23
C VAL A 491 -25.11 13.85 -2.93
N ALA A 492 -24.43 12.74 -3.16
CA ALA A 492 -24.99 11.48 -3.62
C ALA A 492 -25.00 10.47 -2.47
N ILE A 493 -26.15 9.86 -2.23
CA ILE A 493 -26.36 8.85 -1.19
C ILE A 493 -26.57 7.50 -1.86
N THR A 494 -25.91 6.47 -1.33
CA THR A 494 -26.06 5.09 -1.77
C THR A 494 -26.45 4.23 -0.57
N TYR A 495 -27.56 3.49 -0.70
CA TYR A 495 -27.98 2.49 0.27
C TYR A 495 -27.51 1.12 -0.20
N VAL A 496 -26.88 0.37 0.70
CA VAL A 496 -26.21 -0.90 0.39
C VAL A 496 -26.66 -1.97 1.38
N ASP A 497 -26.90 -3.18 0.92
CA ASP A 497 -27.17 -4.33 1.81
C ASP A 497 -25.89 -4.96 2.37
N MET A 498 -26.01 -5.97 3.25
CA MET A 498 -24.86 -6.71 3.80
C MET A 498 -23.99 -7.40 2.75
N HIS A 499 -24.52 -7.69 1.56
CA HIS A 499 -23.77 -8.31 0.46
C HIS A 499 -23.01 -7.28 -0.38
N GLY A 500 -23.11 -5.99 -0.04
CA GLY A 500 -22.48 -4.91 -0.80
C GLY A 500 -23.27 -4.48 -2.04
N ARG A 501 -24.51 -4.95 -2.22
CA ARG A 501 -25.34 -4.59 -3.37
C ARG A 501 -26.05 -3.26 -3.12
N THR A 502 -26.00 -2.37 -4.11
CA THR A 502 -26.75 -1.11 -4.05
C THR A 502 -28.23 -1.39 -4.22
N ILE A 503 -29.05 -0.97 -3.24
CA ILE A 503 -30.51 -1.16 -3.25
C ILE A 503 -31.26 0.13 -3.61
N ALA A 504 -30.67 1.29 -3.36
CA ALA A 504 -31.18 2.59 -3.78
C ALA A 504 -30.05 3.61 -3.86
N THR A 505 -30.27 4.64 -4.67
CA THR A 505 -29.45 5.84 -4.73
C THR A 505 -30.35 7.07 -4.62
N ALA A 506 -29.85 8.13 -3.99
CA ALA A 506 -30.57 9.38 -3.83
C ALA A 506 -29.61 10.57 -3.96
N LEU A 507 -30.15 11.73 -4.30
CA LEU A 507 -29.44 13.01 -4.20
C LEU A 507 -29.94 13.74 -2.95
N ALA A 508 -29.03 14.36 -2.22
CA ALA A 508 -29.35 15.16 -1.05
C ALA A 508 -28.80 16.58 -1.19
N GLY A 509 -29.55 17.54 -0.66
CA GLY A 509 -29.20 18.97 -0.70
C GLY A 509 -29.38 19.58 -2.09
N SER A 510 -28.92 20.83 -2.21
CA SER A 510 -28.73 21.50 -3.50
C SER A 510 -27.23 21.63 -3.75
N PRO A 511 -26.78 21.63 -5.02
CA PRO A 511 -25.38 21.89 -5.32
C PRO A 511 -24.95 23.27 -4.79
N ASP A 512 -23.74 23.36 -4.24
CA ASP A 512 -23.17 24.64 -3.79
C ASP A 512 -22.74 25.51 -4.99
N SER A 513 -22.58 24.90 -6.17
CA SER A 513 -22.20 25.58 -7.42
C SER A 513 -23.36 26.39 -8.01
N ALA A 514 -23.13 27.69 -8.22
CA ALA A 514 -24.07 28.60 -8.87
C ALA A 514 -24.40 28.21 -10.34
N ASN A 515 -23.61 27.33 -10.96
CA ASN A 515 -23.79 26.87 -12.34
C ASN A 515 -24.70 25.63 -12.44
N LEU A 516 -25.11 25.04 -11.31
CA LEU A 516 -26.02 23.90 -11.29
C LEU A 516 -27.40 24.35 -10.81
N SER A 517 -28.44 24.01 -11.56
CA SER A 517 -29.82 24.26 -11.16
C SER A 517 -30.34 23.10 -10.31
N ALA A 518 -31.05 23.42 -9.21
CA ALA A 518 -31.73 22.41 -8.42
C ALA A 518 -32.82 21.71 -9.26
N LEU A 519 -33.07 20.43 -8.97
CA LEU A 519 -34.13 19.68 -9.62
C LEU A 519 -35.51 20.27 -9.26
N PRO A 520 -36.42 20.46 -10.24
CA PRO A 520 -37.76 20.94 -9.95
C PRO A 520 -38.58 19.88 -9.19
N GLY A 521 -39.45 20.32 -8.26
CA GLY A 521 -40.36 19.42 -7.55
C GLY A 521 -39.83 18.83 -6.23
N VAL A 522 -38.72 19.34 -5.69
CA VAL A 522 -38.22 18.91 -4.37
C VAL A 522 -39.10 19.48 -3.25
N THR A 523 -39.85 18.62 -2.56
CA THR A 523 -40.62 18.98 -1.36
C THR A 523 -39.95 18.45 -0.10
N PRO A 524 -39.66 19.29 0.91
CA PRO A 524 -39.06 18.82 2.16
C PRO A 524 -40.04 17.91 2.90
N LEU A 525 -39.56 16.73 3.31
CA LEU A 525 -40.30 15.77 4.13
C LEU A 525 -39.65 15.71 5.52
N THR A 526 -40.46 15.86 6.57
CA THR A 526 -40.04 15.64 7.95
C THR A 526 -40.66 14.34 8.46
N TYR A 527 -39.85 13.49 9.07
CA TYR A 527 -40.30 12.23 9.68
C TYR A 527 -39.70 12.07 11.08
N LEU A 528 -40.35 11.24 11.91
CA LEU A 528 -39.88 10.91 13.25
C LEU A 528 -39.01 9.65 13.18
N ASP A 529 -37.78 9.75 13.71
CA ASP A 529 -36.83 8.64 13.79
C ASP A 529 -36.73 8.16 15.26
N THR A 530 -36.91 6.85 15.49
CA THR A 530 -36.90 6.29 16.84
C THR A 530 -35.51 5.76 17.21
N LEU A 531 -34.74 6.58 17.94
CA LEU A 531 -33.37 6.26 18.38
C LEU A 531 -33.30 5.25 19.54
N SER A 532 -34.38 5.06 20.31
CA SER A 532 -34.40 4.13 21.45
C SER A 532 -35.42 3.02 21.25
N ARG A 533 -34.96 1.84 20.83
CA ARG A 533 -35.79 0.67 20.56
C ARG A 533 -35.63 -0.43 21.62
N LEU A 534 -36.59 -1.35 21.68
CA LEU A 534 -36.48 -2.56 22.50
C LEU A 534 -35.20 -3.32 22.10
N GLY A 535 -34.36 -3.69 23.08
CA GLY A 535 -33.09 -4.38 22.85
C GLY A 535 -31.87 -3.49 22.58
N SER A 536 -32.04 -2.18 22.40
CA SER A 536 -30.91 -1.24 22.14
C SER A 536 -30.24 -0.68 23.41
N ASN A 537 -30.82 -0.93 24.59
CA ASN A 537 -30.28 -0.41 25.84
C ASN A 537 -29.20 -1.35 26.41
N GLN A 538 -28.07 -0.77 26.81
CA GLN A 538 -27.04 -1.44 27.59
C GLN A 538 -27.20 -1.05 29.07
N LEU A 539 -27.35 -2.04 29.95
CA LEU A 539 -27.45 -1.82 31.39
C LEU A 539 -26.05 -1.93 32.01
N LYS A 540 -25.63 -0.87 32.70
CA LYS A 540 -24.40 -0.83 33.50
C LYS A 540 -24.78 -0.35 34.91
N ASP A 541 -24.97 -1.31 35.82
CA ASP A 541 -25.41 -1.08 37.20
C ASP A 541 -26.67 -0.18 37.31
N LEU A 542 -26.50 1.06 37.76
CA LEU A 542 -27.57 2.06 37.94
C LEU A 542 -27.71 3.00 36.74
N SER A 543 -27.10 2.66 35.60
CA SER A 543 -27.14 3.45 34.37
C SER A 543 -27.62 2.64 33.17
N LEU A 544 -28.44 3.27 32.34
CA LEU A 544 -28.96 2.73 31.09
C LEU A 544 -28.41 3.58 29.94
N GLU A 545 -27.62 2.98 29.06
CA GLU A 545 -26.94 3.67 27.96
C GLU A 545 -27.47 3.21 26.59
N ILE A 546 -27.63 4.17 25.67
CA ILE A 546 -27.82 3.94 24.24
C ILE A 546 -26.83 4.83 23.51
N VAL A 547 -26.18 4.26 22.49
CA VAL A 547 -25.34 4.99 21.55
C VAL A 547 -25.88 4.75 20.15
N GLU A 548 -26.22 5.82 19.44
CA GLU A 548 -26.71 5.76 18.05
C GLU A 548 -25.91 6.72 17.17
N SER A 549 -25.56 6.27 15.96
CA SER A 549 -24.85 7.08 14.97
C SER A 549 -25.84 7.67 13.96
N LYS A 550 -25.69 8.96 13.61
CA LYS A 550 -26.53 9.64 12.63
C LYS A 550 -25.66 10.38 11.62
N VAL A 551 -25.83 10.04 10.34
CA VAL A 551 -25.24 10.80 9.23
C VAL A 551 -26.22 11.90 8.83
N VAL A 552 -25.77 13.15 8.93
CA VAL A 552 -26.50 14.34 8.48
C VAL A 552 -25.94 14.72 7.12
N SER A 553 -26.74 14.54 6.07
CA SER A 553 -26.31 14.83 4.70
C SER A 553 -26.45 16.30 4.32
N VAL A 554 -27.40 17.01 4.94
CA VAL A 554 -27.72 18.42 4.67
C VAL A 554 -27.90 19.14 5.99
N ASP A 555 -27.45 20.38 6.06
CA ASP A 555 -27.60 21.25 7.22
C ASP A 555 -29.09 21.43 7.56
N ALA A 556 -29.47 21.04 8.78
CA ALA A 556 -30.84 21.11 9.24
C ALA A 556 -30.94 21.24 10.76
N THR A 557 -32.09 21.71 11.25
CA THR A 557 -32.40 21.72 12.68
C THR A 557 -33.09 20.42 13.07
N TYR A 558 -32.48 19.67 13.98
CA TYR A 558 -33.03 18.44 14.53
C TYR A 558 -33.68 18.71 15.88
N THR A 559 -34.83 18.11 16.13
CA THR A 559 -35.53 18.18 17.43
C THR A 559 -35.50 16.82 18.09
N PHE A 560 -34.80 16.73 19.21
CA PHE A 560 -34.69 15.53 20.03
C PHE A 560 -35.76 15.58 21.11
N ARG A 561 -36.65 14.59 21.11
CA ARG A 561 -37.67 14.44 22.14
C ARG A 561 -37.41 13.16 22.94
N TYR A 562 -37.45 13.30 24.26
CA TYR A 562 -37.35 12.16 25.16
C TYR A 562 -38.55 12.13 26.11
N LYS A 563 -39.16 10.94 26.22
CA LYS A 563 -40.28 10.68 27.12
C LYS A 563 -40.01 9.44 27.97
N LEU A 564 -40.07 9.59 29.28
CA LEU A 564 -39.95 8.50 30.25
C LEU A 564 -41.05 8.60 31.31
N ASN A 565 -41.80 7.50 31.43
CA ASN A 565 -42.68 7.28 32.57
C ASN A 565 -41.86 6.65 33.70
N THR A 566 -41.76 7.31 34.85
CA THR A 566 -40.87 6.87 35.93
C THR A 566 -41.45 5.67 36.68
N PRO A 567 -40.78 4.50 36.71
CA PRO A 567 -41.22 3.36 37.51
C PRO A 567 -41.04 3.61 39.01
N SER A 568 -41.67 2.79 39.84
CA SER A 568 -41.44 2.75 41.29
C SER A 568 -41.11 1.33 41.72
N VAL A 569 -40.17 1.19 42.66
CA VAL A 569 -39.78 -0.10 43.24
C VAL A 569 -40.59 -0.33 44.51
N LYS A 570 -41.17 -1.53 44.66
CA LYS A 570 -41.93 -1.92 45.84
C LYS A 570 -41.10 -2.89 46.67
N MET A 571 -40.80 -2.56 47.92
CA MET A 571 -40.02 -3.43 48.81
C MET A 571 -40.71 -3.54 50.18
N PRO A 572 -40.78 -4.74 50.78
CA PRO A 572 -41.24 -4.89 52.14
C PRO A 572 -40.22 -4.30 53.12
N ASP A 573 -40.70 -3.63 54.17
CA ASP A 573 -39.90 -3.32 55.35
C ASP A 573 -39.69 -4.56 56.24
N CYS A 574 -38.93 -4.42 57.33
CA CYS A 574 -38.68 -5.53 58.28
C CYS A 574 -39.96 -6.04 58.98
N ASN A 575 -41.09 -5.31 58.89
CA ASN A 575 -42.40 -5.71 59.43
C ASN A 575 -43.33 -6.28 58.34
N GLY A 576 -42.85 -6.43 57.10
CA GLY A 576 -43.62 -6.97 55.97
C GLY A 576 -44.54 -5.96 55.27
N THR A 577 -44.47 -4.66 55.60
CA THR A 577 -45.26 -3.60 54.94
C THR A 577 -44.57 -3.18 53.65
N ILE A 578 -45.31 -3.17 52.53
CA ILE A 578 -44.77 -2.79 51.22
C ILE A 578 -44.62 -1.25 51.15
N VAL A 579 -43.38 -0.78 51.05
CA VAL A 579 -43.03 0.63 50.80
C VAL A 579 -42.75 0.83 49.32
N ASN A 580 -43.30 1.91 48.74
CA ASN A 580 -43.10 2.27 47.34
C ASN A 580 -42.02 3.35 47.23
N TYR A 581 -41.00 3.09 46.41
CA TYR A 581 -39.85 3.96 46.16
C TYR A 581 -39.88 4.42 44.69
N PRO A 582 -40.45 5.60 44.40
CA PRO A 582 -40.42 6.17 43.05
C PRO A 582 -38.98 6.38 42.56
N VAL A 583 -38.60 5.77 41.44
CA VAL A 583 -37.22 5.92 40.95
C VAL A 583 -37.05 7.31 40.34
N ARG A 584 -35.96 7.98 40.69
CA ARG A 584 -35.57 9.29 40.17
C ARG A 584 -34.33 9.13 39.30
N TYR A 585 -34.26 9.91 38.23
CA TYR A 585 -33.24 9.77 37.21
C TYR A 585 -32.65 11.12 36.80
N ASP A 586 -31.36 11.06 36.46
CA ASP A 586 -30.67 12.07 35.68
C ASP A 586 -30.49 11.55 34.25
N LEU A 587 -31.09 12.26 33.29
CA LEU A 587 -30.94 11.97 31.86
C LEU A 587 -29.83 12.84 31.27
N TYR A 588 -28.78 12.20 30.79
CA TYR A 588 -27.70 12.80 30.04
C TYR A 588 -27.92 12.53 28.54
N ILE A 589 -27.95 13.60 27.75
CA ILE A 589 -27.89 13.53 26.29
C ILE A 589 -26.58 14.21 25.87
N THR A 590 -25.70 13.44 25.26
CA THR A 590 -24.41 13.90 24.74
C THR A 590 -24.37 13.66 23.24
N ILE A 591 -24.13 14.70 22.45
CA ILE A 591 -23.91 14.60 21.01
C ILE A 591 -22.49 15.05 20.72
N THR A 592 -21.72 14.19 20.05
CA THR A 592 -20.38 14.49 19.54
C THR A 592 -20.38 14.37 18.02
N ASP A 593 -19.47 15.06 17.36
CA ASP A 593 -19.27 14.93 15.91
C ASP A 593 -18.03 14.08 15.57
N ASP A 594 -17.84 13.85 14.28
CA ASP A 594 -16.69 13.21 13.65
C ASP A 594 -15.53 14.18 13.32
N ALA A 595 -15.52 15.39 13.89
CA ALA A 595 -14.46 16.38 13.72
C ALA A 595 -14.05 17.05 15.03
N ASN A 596 -13.83 16.26 16.08
CA ASN A 596 -13.37 16.74 17.37
C ASN A 596 -14.22 17.93 17.90
N ASN A 597 -15.53 17.80 17.75
CA ASN A 597 -16.59 18.73 18.10
C ASN A 597 -16.54 20.10 17.38
N GLN A 598 -15.79 20.24 16.28
CA GLN A 598 -15.68 21.51 15.56
C GLN A 598 -16.95 21.91 14.80
N ARG A 599 -17.87 20.98 14.48
CA ARG A 599 -19.17 21.25 13.84
C ARG A 599 -20.23 21.69 14.84
N LEU A 600 -20.02 21.41 16.13
CA LEU A 600 -20.99 21.69 17.19
C LEU A 600 -20.87 23.11 17.76
N PRO A 601 -21.97 23.68 18.30
CA PRO A 601 -21.95 25.01 18.90
C PRO A 601 -20.91 25.15 20.01
N GLY A 602 -20.08 26.20 19.91
CA GLY A 602 -19.02 26.45 20.89
C GLY A 602 -17.84 25.47 20.82
N LYS A 603 -17.71 24.68 19.74
CA LYS A 603 -16.58 23.78 19.46
C LYS A 603 -16.34 22.74 20.56
N LYS A 604 -17.42 22.20 21.12
CA LYS A 604 -17.42 21.23 22.22
C LYS A 604 -18.61 20.29 22.10
N ALA A 605 -18.52 19.15 22.79
CA ALA A 605 -19.62 18.20 22.85
C ALA A 605 -20.91 18.89 23.33
N TYR A 606 -22.03 18.57 22.68
CA TYR A 606 -23.33 19.07 23.07
C TYR A 606 -23.87 18.23 24.21
N GLU A 607 -23.84 18.77 25.43
CA GLU A 607 -24.29 18.07 26.63
C GLU A 607 -25.53 18.73 27.21
N ARG A 608 -26.52 17.91 27.56
CA ARG A 608 -27.73 18.30 28.27
C ARG A 608 -28.03 17.32 29.39
N VAL A 609 -28.39 17.86 30.54
CA VAL A 609 -28.79 17.07 31.71
C VAL A 609 -30.19 17.49 32.13
N PHE A 610 -31.12 16.53 32.08
CA PHE A 610 -32.48 16.71 32.55
C PHE A 610 -32.68 15.91 33.83
N ARG A 611 -33.11 16.58 34.90
CA ARG A 611 -33.30 15.96 36.22
C ARG A 611 -34.76 16.01 36.60
N ASN A 612 -35.29 14.91 37.12
CA ASN A 612 -36.66 14.86 37.66
C ASN A 612 -36.70 14.83 39.21
N TYR A 613 -35.59 15.22 39.85
CA TYR A 613 -35.45 15.32 41.28
C TYR A 613 -34.62 16.54 41.64
N THR A 614 -35.00 17.20 42.74
CA THR A 614 -34.25 18.31 43.34
C THR A 614 -33.69 17.83 44.67
N ALA A 615 -32.37 17.93 44.84
CA ALA A 615 -31.67 17.48 46.04
C ALA A 615 -32.27 18.09 47.31
N GLY A 616 -32.43 17.27 48.36
CA GLY A 616 -32.95 17.69 49.67
C GLY A 616 -34.49 17.71 49.78
N THR A 617 -35.21 17.43 48.70
CA THR A 617 -36.69 17.28 48.75
C THR A 617 -37.09 15.84 49.04
N ASP A 618 -38.24 15.62 49.69
CA ASP A 618 -38.78 14.27 49.89
C ASP A 618 -39.20 13.68 48.53
N PRO A 619 -38.52 12.65 48.01
CA PRO A 619 -38.85 12.05 46.72
C PRO A 619 -40.18 11.28 46.73
N THR A 620 -40.82 11.10 47.89
CA THR A 620 -42.15 10.49 48.03
C THR A 620 -43.29 11.51 48.14
N ALA A 621 -42.99 12.78 48.45
CA ALA A 621 -43.97 13.85 48.54
C ALA A 621 -44.30 14.40 47.14
N ASN A 622 -45.60 14.51 46.82
CA ASN A 622 -46.19 14.78 45.49
C ASN A 622 -46.03 13.65 44.46
N SER A 623 -47.00 12.74 44.45
CA SER A 623 -47.16 11.63 43.50
C SER A 623 -47.78 12.03 42.14
N THR A 624 -47.97 13.32 41.85
CA THR A 624 -48.19 13.81 40.48
C THR A 624 -46.87 13.76 39.70
N VAL A 625 -46.54 12.52 39.33
CA VAL A 625 -45.44 12.03 38.49
C VAL A 625 -44.66 13.12 37.74
N GLN A 626 -43.45 13.47 38.22
CA GLN A 626 -42.47 14.20 37.41
C GLN A 626 -41.86 13.24 36.37
N ASN A 627 -42.66 12.90 35.37
CA ASN A 627 -42.19 12.24 34.15
C ASN A 627 -41.15 13.14 33.48
N ILE A 628 -40.19 12.53 32.78
CA ILE A 628 -39.32 13.29 31.88
C ILE A 628 -40.03 13.34 30.53
N ASP A 629 -40.56 14.50 30.13
CA ASP A 629 -41.02 14.79 28.76
C ASP A 629 -40.36 16.09 28.34
N VAL A 630 -39.22 15.97 27.65
CA VAL A 630 -38.38 17.10 27.26
C VAL A 630 -38.15 17.06 25.76
N ALA A 631 -38.12 18.24 25.16
CA ALA A 631 -37.74 18.42 23.77
C ALA A 631 -36.66 19.50 23.70
N ASP A 632 -35.64 19.25 22.89
CA ASP A 632 -34.54 20.17 22.66
C ASP A 632 -34.18 20.18 21.17
N SER A 633 -33.77 21.32 20.65
CA SER A 633 -33.47 21.50 19.23
C SER A 633 -32.02 21.92 19.03
N LEU A 634 -31.38 21.30 18.05
CA LEU A 634 -29.98 21.54 17.71
C LEU A 634 -29.81 21.62 16.19
N ALA A 635 -29.17 22.70 15.72
CA ALA A 635 -28.74 22.79 14.33
C ALA A 635 -27.51 21.90 14.12
N LEU A 636 -27.62 20.95 13.20
CA LEU A 636 -26.55 20.06 12.80
C LEU A 636 -26.17 20.36 11.36
N THR A 637 -24.88 20.59 11.11
CA THR A 637 -24.34 20.72 9.75
C THR A 637 -24.05 19.35 9.16
N SER A 638 -23.79 19.27 7.86
CA SER A 638 -23.38 18.03 7.20
C SER A 638 -22.17 17.38 7.89
N GLY A 639 -22.31 16.12 8.29
CA GLY A 639 -21.34 15.41 9.13
C GLY A 639 -21.90 14.11 9.72
N SER A 640 -21.06 13.38 10.43
CA SER A 640 -21.47 12.19 11.18
C SER A 640 -21.48 12.52 12.66
N TYR A 641 -22.57 12.19 13.34
CA TYR A 641 -22.76 12.50 14.75
C TYR A 641 -23.01 11.23 15.55
N LEU A 642 -22.46 11.19 16.76
CA LEU A 642 -22.71 10.14 17.74
C LEU A 642 -23.61 10.71 18.83
N ILE A 643 -24.79 10.11 18.98
CA ILE A 643 -25.79 10.51 19.97
C ILE A 643 -25.77 9.48 21.08
N THR A 644 -25.34 9.90 22.27
CA THR A 644 -25.30 9.08 23.46
C THR A 644 -26.38 9.54 24.43
N LYS A 645 -27.26 8.62 24.79
CA LYS A 645 -28.26 8.80 25.84
C LYS A 645 -27.87 7.94 27.03
N ARG A 646 -27.69 8.56 28.19
CA ARG A 646 -27.44 7.86 29.45
C ARG A 646 -28.45 8.27 30.50
N LEU A 647 -29.25 7.32 30.98
CA LEU A 647 -30.21 7.51 32.06
C LEU A 647 -29.63 6.89 33.33
N VAL A 648 -29.32 7.70 34.34
CA VAL A 648 -28.69 7.26 35.59
C VAL A 648 -29.69 7.43 36.73
N VAL A 649 -29.77 6.47 37.65
CA VAL A 649 -30.54 6.67 38.90
C VAL A 649 -29.90 7.81 39.70
N ASN A 650 -30.71 8.80 40.09
CA ASN A 650 -30.22 9.98 40.79
C ASN A 650 -29.67 9.58 42.18
N SER A 651 -28.40 9.89 42.43
CA SER A 651 -27.68 9.51 43.65
C SER A 651 -28.21 10.21 44.90
N ASP A 652 -28.67 11.46 44.76
CA ASP A 652 -29.17 12.24 45.89
C ASP A 652 -30.52 11.71 46.37
N ALA A 653 -31.40 11.34 45.43
CA ALA A 653 -32.65 10.66 45.75
C ALA A 653 -32.39 9.30 46.40
N LEU A 654 -31.41 8.53 45.90
CA LEU A 654 -31.01 7.26 46.51
C LEU A 654 -30.46 7.44 47.93
N ALA A 655 -29.62 8.45 48.14
CA ALA A 655 -29.10 8.81 49.45
C ALA A 655 -30.23 9.24 50.40
N TYR A 656 -31.20 10.03 49.93
CA TYR A 656 -32.38 10.39 50.70
C TYR A 656 -33.21 9.16 51.08
N TYR A 657 -33.44 8.24 50.13
CA TYR A 657 -34.14 6.98 50.41
C TYR A 657 -33.40 6.16 51.46
N ARG A 658 -32.07 6.06 51.37
CA ARG A 658 -31.23 5.39 52.37
C ARG A 658 -31.38 6.08 53.72
N ASP A 659 -31.04 7.37 53.83
CA ASP A 659 -30.81 8.04 55.11
C ASP A 659 -32.11 8.40 55.85
N ASN A 660 -33.14 8.82 55.11
CA ASN A 660 -34.36 9.41 55.70
C ASN A 660 -35.57 8.47 55.68
N ILE A 661 -35.58 7.45 54.83
CA ILE A 661 -36.70 6.49 54.71
C ILE A 661 -36.27 5.12 55.22
N TYR A 662 -35.23 4.51 54.64
CA TYR A 662 -34.80 3.15 54.93
C TYR A 662 -34.08 3.03 56.28
N MET A 663 -33.06 3.86 56.53
CA MET A 663 -32.30 3.89 57.79
C MET A 663 -33.17 4.33 58.98
N ALA A 664 -34.18 5.18 58.73
CA ALA A 664 -35.05 5.69 59.80
C ALA A 664 -36.20 4.73 60.17
N LYS A 665 -36.70 3.91 59.22
CA LYS A 665 -37.95 3.15 59.40
C LYS A 665 -37.86 1.64 59.09
N SER A 666 -36.78 1.17 58.46
CA SER A 666 -36.70 -0.18 57.88
C SER A 666 -35.39 -0.93 58.17
N LEU A 667 -34.66 -0.60 59.23
CA LEU A 667 -33.44 -1.32 59.63
C LEU A 667 -33.76 -2.60 60.41
N CYS A 668 -33.25 -3.75 59.94
CA CYS A 668 -33.34 -5.02 60.67
C CYS A 668 -32.14 -5.26 61.61
N LYS A 669 -31.01 -4.58 61.37
CA LYS A 669 -29.79 -4.50 62.20
C LYS A 669 -29.17 -3.11 62.04
N THR A 670 -28.52 -2.58 63.07
CA THR A 670 -27.91 -1.24 63.06
C THR A 670 -26.44 -1.26 62.62
N LEU A 671 -25.91 -0.08 62.27
CA LEU A 671 -24.47 0.08 62.00
C LEU A 671 -23.62 -0.29 63.23
N ASP A 672 -24.09 0.00 64.44
CA ASP A 672 -23.39 -0.38 65.68
C ASP A 672 -23.34 -1.90 65.85
N ASP A 673 -24.39 -2.64 65.46
CA ASP A 673 -24.35 -4.11 65.47
C ASP A 673 -23.26 -4.64 64.52
N PHE A 674 -23.12 -4.04 63.33
CA PHE A 674 -22.06 -4.38 62.37
C PHE A 674 -20.67 -3.94 62.83
N ILE A 675 -20.54 -2.76 63.45
CA ILE A 675 -19.28 -2.26 64.01
C ILE A 675 -18.83 -3.16 65.15
N ASN A 676 -19.75 -3.65 65.99
CA ASN A 676 -19.42 -4.59 67.05
C ASN A 676 -19.01 -5.96 66.48
N ASP A 677 -19.70 -6.44 65.46
CA ASP A 677 -19.34 -7.68 64.74
C ASP A 677 -17.95 -7.57 64.08
N GLN A 678 -17.59 -6.41 63.50
CA GLN A 678 -16.26 -6.19 62.89
C GLN A 678 -15.16 -5.83 63.88
N ARG A 679 -15.44 -5.07 64.95
CA ARG A 679 -14.46 -4.83 66.03
C ARG A 679 -14.04 -6.13 66.71
N ALA A 680 -14.91 -7.13 66.76
CA ALA A 680 -14.57 -8.47 67.21
C ALA A 680 -13.58 -9.19 66.27
N LEU A 681 -13.55 -8.84 64.98
CA LEU A 681 -12.65 -9.39 63.97
C LEU A 681 -11.35 -8.57 63.80
N GLN A 682 -11.34 -7.29 64.16
CA GLN A 682 -10.27 -6.32 63.85
C GLN A 682 -9.21 -6.15 64.95
N LEU A 683 -9.33 -6.83 66.10
CA LEU A 683 -8.36 -6.76 67.20
C LEU A 683 -6.97 -7.36 66.89
N THR A 684 -6.73 -7.85 65.67
CA THR A 684 -5.52 -8.63 65.33
C THR A 684 -4.74 -8.15 64.09
N THR A 685 -4.93 -6.92 63.56
CA THR A 685 -4.13 -6.50 62.39
C THR A 685 -3.82 -5.00 62.35
N GLU A 686 -2.54 -4.63 62.24
CA GLU A 686 -2.08 -3.23 62.09
C GLU A 686 -2.27 -2.70 60.65
N CYS A 687 -2.61 -1.40 60.54
CA CYS A 687 -2.80 -0.69 59.28
C CYS A 687 -1.47 -0.15 58.72
N LEU A 688 -1.00 -0.74 57.61
CA LEU A 688 0.16 -0.41 56.75
C LEU A 688 1.55 -0.95 57.19
N PRO A 689 1.87 -2.21 56.90
CA PRO A 689 3.25 -2.71 56.95
C PRO A 689 4.02 -2.39 55.65
N SER A 690 5.26 -1.92 55.77
CA SER A 690 6.24 -1.97 54.68
C SER A 690 6.69 -3.42 54.42
N CYS A 691 7.20 -3.73 53.21
CA CYS A 691 7.71 -5.07 52.86
C CYS A 691 8.65 -5.66 53.93
N GLN A 692 9.58 -4.85 54.45
CA GLN A 692 10.50 -5.25 55.52
C GLN A 692 9.80 -5.49 56.87
N ALA A 693 8.81 -4.66 57.22
CA ALA A 693 8.03 -4.82 58.45
C ALA A 693 7.10 -6.06 58.38
N CYS A 694 6.59 -6.38 57.19
CA CYS A 694 5.77 -7.56 56.92
C CYS A 694 6.56 -8.85 57.21
N PHE A 695 7.77 -8.98 56.65
CA PHE A 695 8.65 -10.12 56.94
C PHE A 695 9.13 -10.17 58.40
N ALA A 696 9.41 -9.02 59.00
CA ALA A 696 9.78 -8.96 60.41
C ALA A 696 8.64 -9.39 61.35
N SER A 697 7.39 -9.12 60.98
CA SER A 697 6.20 -9.53 61.73
C SER A 697 5.91 -11.04 61.63
N ILE A 698 6.21 -11.65 60.47
CA ILE A 698 6.10 -13.10 60.25
C ILE A 698 7.21 -13.84 61.02
N GLY A 699 8.44 -13.32 60.97
CA GLY A 699 9.60 -13.92 61.65
C GLY A 699 10.04 -15.24 61.03
N SER A 700 10.85 -16.01 61.77
CA SER A 700 11.26 -17.36 61.35
C SER A 700 10.12 -18.37 61.53
N TRP A 701 10.16 -19.46 60.77
CA TRP A 701 9.20 -20.56 60.89
C TRP A 701 8.98 -21.03 62.33
N ASP A 702 10.03 -21.17 63.13
CA ASP A 702 9.91 -21.64 64.52
C ASP A 702 9.12 -20.67 65.40
N ASN A 703 9.30 -19.36 65.20
CA ASN A 703 8.57 -18.32 65.93
C ASN A 703 7.12 -18.22 65.45
N PHE A 704 6.89 -18.29 64.15
CA PHE A 704 5.55 -18.31 63.57
C PHE A 704 4.76 -19.54 64.01
N ARG A 705 5.36 -20.74 63.97
CA ARG A 705 4.77 -21.98 64.47
C ARG A 705 4.37 -21.84 65.93
N ALA A 706 5.27 -21.35 66.78
CA ALA A 706 4.99 -21.19 68.21
C ALA A 706 3.81 -20.24 68.47
N ASN A 707 3.76 -19.10 67.77
CA ASN A 707 2.64 -18.15 67.87
C ASN A 707 1.33 -18.73 67.32
N TYR A 708 1.37 -19.40 66.17
CA TYR A 708 0.20 -20.03 65.55
C TYR A 708 -0.46 -21.06 66.50
N MET A 709 0.36 -21.89 67.16
CA MET A 709 -0.12 -22.87 68.13
C MET A 709 -0.66 -22.22 69.41
N SER A 710 0.01 -21.15 69.89
CA SER A 710 -0.39 -20.38 71.07
C SER A 710 -1.72 -19.65 70.89
N VAL A 711 -1.88 -18.91 69.79
CA VAL A 711 -3.09 -18.10 69.51
C VAL A 711 -4.29 -18.98 69.18
N GLY A 712 -4.08 -20.08 68.44
CA GLY A 712 -5.13 -21.04 68.13
C GLY A 712 -5.50 -22.00 69.27
N GLN A 713 -4.76 -21.98 70.39
CA GLN A 713 -4.86 -22.97 71.48
C GLN A 713 -4.73 -24.43 70.97
N ILE A 714 -3.88 -24.66 69.97
CA ILE A 714 -3.71 -25.96 69.30
C ILE A 714 -2.46 -26.66 69.86
N GLN A 715 -2.55 -27.94 70.20
CA GLN A 715 -1.36 -28.72 70.60
C GLN A 715 -0.43 -28.96 69.41
N ASP A 716 0.85 -28.64 69.60
CA ASP A 716 1.90 -28.78 68.57
C ASP A 716 2.22 -30.24 68.25
N THR A 717 1.48 -30.79 67.30
CA THR A 717 1.57 -32.16 66.79
C THR A 717 1.93 -32.15 65.30
N ALA A 718 2.47 -33.26 64.79
CA ALA A 718 2.85 -33.39 63.38
C ALA A 718 1.71 -33.07 62.39
N ALA A 719 0.45 -33.34 62.76
CA ALA A 719 -0.73 -33.01 61.94
C ALA A 719 -1.10 -31.51 61.98
N SER A 720 -0.90 -30.83 63.11
CA SER A 720 -1.15 -29.39 63.25
C SER A 720 -0.08 -28.52 62.58
N ARG A 721 1.17 -29.03 62.48
CA ARG A 721 2.30 -28.33 61.85
C ARG A 721 2.12 -28.12 60.34
N GLY A 722 1.39 -29.01 59.65
CA GLY A 722 1.10 -28.85 58.23
C GLY A 722 0.21 -27.64 57.93
N ALA A 723 -0.85 -27.44 58.72
CA ALA A 723 -1.73 -26.28 58.59
C ALA A 723 -1.01 -24.97 58.97
N ALA A 724 -0.16 -25.02 60.00
CA ALA A 724 0.67 -23.88 60.37
C ALA A 724 1.69 -23.53 59.27
N TRP A 725 2.26 -24.52 58.57
CA TRP A 725 3.20 -24.30 57.47
C TRP A 725 2.52 -23.69 56.25
N ALA A 726 1.33 -24.18 55.89
CA ALA A 726 0.54 -23.59 54.81
C ALA A 726 0.16 -22.13 55.12
N ALA A 727 -0.20 -21.81 56.36
CA ALA A 727 -0.47 -20.45 56.80
C ALA A 727 0.79 -19.56 56.78
N TYR A 728 1.97 -20.12 57.07
CA TYR A 728 3.25 -19.41 56.99
C TYR A 728 3.65 -19.10 55.54
N GLU A 729 3.52 -20.06 54.63
CA GLU A 729 3.77 -19.85 53.19
C GLU A 729 2.80 -18.81 52.60
N ALA A 730 1.51 -18.90 52.93
CA ALA A 730 0.52 -17.91 52.50
C ALA A 730 0.81 -16.50 53.02
N ALA A 731 1.28 -16.38 54.27
CA ALA A 731 1.68 -15.10 54.84
C ALA A 731 2.93 -14.53 54.15
N ILE A 732 3.93 -15.38 53.84
CA ILE A 732 5.12 -14.97 53.09
C ILE A 732 4.76 -14.51 51.68
N ASP A 733 3.88 -15.21 50.98
CA ASP A 733 3.43 -14.83 49.63
C ASP A 733 2.63 -13.53 49.64
N ALA A 734 1.82 -13.29 50.68
CA ALA A 734 1.13 -12.02 50.87
C ALA A 734 2.12 -10.86 51.12
N CYS A 735 3.20 -11.09 51.88
CA CYS A 735 4.26 -10.09 52.02
C CYS A 735 5.04 -9.87 50.72
N ASN A 736 5.34 -10.91 49.94
CA ASN A 736 5.99 -10.79 48.63
C ASN A 736 5.15 -9.95 47.63
N ALA A 737 3.82 -10.04 47.69
CA ALA A 737 2.92 -9.25 46.85
C ALA A 737 2.96 -7.73 47.15
N LEU A 738 3.36 -7.33 48.37
CA LEU A 738 3.56 -5.92 48.75
C LEU A 738 4.88 -5.32 48.23
N CYS A 739 5.80 -6.12 47.71
CA CYS A 739 7.15 -5.70 47.31
C CYS A 739 7.31 -5.45 45.79
N ASP A 740 6.21 -5.44 45.02
CA ASP A 740 6.13 -5.11 43.58
C ASP A 740 7.14 -5.85 42.66
N SER A 741 7.44 -7.11 43.01
CA SER A 741 8.23 -8.02 42.20
C SER A 741 7.43 -9.28 41.86
N THR A 742 6.40 -9.16 41.01
CA THR A 742 5.91 -10.35 40.31
C THR A 742 6.90 -10.66 39.19
N ALA A 743 7.97 -11.39 39.52
CA ALA A 743 8.92 -11.90 38.56
C ALA A 743 8.19 -12.62 37.40
N GLN A 744 8.66 -12.49 36.16
CA GLN A 744 8.05 -13.18 35.01
C GLN A 744 7.82 -14.68 35.25
N THR A 745 8.74 -15.32 35.97
CA THR A 745 8.65 -16.71 36.41
C THR A 745 7.38 -17.03 37.22
N THR A 746 6.91 -16.10 38.04
CA THR A 746 5.67 -16.22 38.82
C THR A 746 4.43 -16.02 37.95
N ASN A 747 4.49 -15.17 36.92
CA ASN A 747 3.38 -14.97 35.99
C ASN A 747 3.18 -16.18 35.08
N VAL A 748 4.27 -16.76 34.56
CA VAL A 748 4.23 -18.01 33.77
C VAL A 748 3.65 -19.16 34.62
N LEU A 749 4.07 -19.28 35.89
CA LEU A 749 3.50 -20.27 36.81
C LEU A 749 1.99 -20.06 37.02
N LYS A 750 1.54 -18.82 37.22
CA LYS A 750 0.11 -18.50 37.38
C LYS A 750 -0.70 -18.83 36.13
N GLN A 751 -0.18 -18.53 34.94
CA GLN A 751 -0.83 -18.90 33.68
C GLN A 751 -0.96 -20.42 33.53
N MET A 752 0.12 -21.16 33.77
CA MET A 752 0.09 -22.63 33.73
C MET A 752 -0.87 -23.24 34.74
N LEU A 753 -1.03 -22.63 35.92
CA LEU A 753 -2.01 -23.06 36.92
C LEU A 753 -3.45 -22.78 36.48
N LEU A 754 -3.70 -21.66 35.81
CA LEU A 754 -5.01 -21.34 35.22
C LEU A 754 -5.36 -22.32 34.08
N ASP A 755 -4.38 -22.73 33.28
CA ASP A 755 -4.60 -23.66 32.17
C ASP A 755 -5.04 -25.06 32.63
N VAL A 756 -4.62 -25.49 33.83
CA VAL A 756 -5.06 -26.75 34.47
C VAL A 756 -6.21 -26.58 35.47
N THR A 757 -6.83 -25.39 35.53
CA THR A 757 -7.96 -25.11 36.44
C THR A 757 -9.29 -25.48 35.79
N ALA A 758 -9.97 -26.49 36.32
CA ALA A 758 -11.28 -26.89 35.82
C ALA A 758 -12.40 -25.94 36.32
N PRO A 759 -13.49 -25.71 35.56
CA PRO A 759 -13.87 -26.39 34.31
C PRO A 759 -13.48 -25.66 33.01
N SER A 760 -12.68 -24.59 33.06
CA SER A 760 -12.50 -23.68 31.90
C SER A 760 -11.05 -23.42 31.48
N GLY A 761 -10.07 -23.95 32.21
CA GLY A 761 -8.66 -23.90 31.82
C GLY A 761 -8.43 -24.62 30.50
N GLN A 762 -7.45 -24.15 29.71
CA GLN A 762 -7.17 -24.66 28.36
C GLN A 762 -7.00 -26.18 28.29
N TYR A 763 -6.49 -26.80 29.36
CA TYR A 763 -6.28 -28.25 29.47
C TYR A 763 -7.19 -28.91 30.52
N ALA A 764 -8.20 -28.20 31.01
CA ALA A 764 -9.07 -28.61 32.11
C ALA A 764 -10.56 -28.37 31.84
N THR A 765 -10.98 -28.58 30.59
CA THR A 765 -12.39 -28.62 30.18
C THR A 765 -12.92 -30.06 30.22
N PRO A 766 -13.97 -30.36 31.02
CA PRO A 766 -14.50 -31.72 31.16
C PRO A 766 -14.96 -32.37 29.84
N GLU A 767 -15.33 -31.56 28.85
CA GLU A 767 -15.81 -31.99 27.54
C GLU A 767 -14.66 -32.42 26.60
N ASP A 768 -13.43 -31.97 26.84
CA ASP A 768 -12.26 -32.27 26.00
C ASP A 768 -11.46 -33.49 26.53
N SER A 769 -12.12 -34.65 26.57
CA SER A 769 -11.52 -35.92 27.03
C SER A 769 -10.71 -36.66 25.95
N ALA A 770 -10.75 -36.20 24.70
CA ALA A 770 -10.05 -36.80 23.56
C ALA A 770 -8.66 -36.20 23.31
N ASN A 771 -8.39 -35.01 23.85
CA ASN A 771 -7.11 -34.32 23.70
C ASN A 771 -6.05 -34.88 24.65
N ILE A 772 -4.92 -35.37 24.12
CA ILE A 772 -3.83 -36.00 24.88
C ILE A 772 -3.23 -35.09 25.97
N PHE A 773 -3.40 -33.77 25.84
CA PHE A 773 -2.89 -32.78 26.79
C PHE A 773 -3.90 -32.41 27.88
N SER A 774 -5.15 -32.87 27.78
CA SER A 774 -6.20 -32.63 28.77
C SER A 774 -5.94 -33.42 30.05
N ILE A 775 -6.21 -32.81 31.21
CA ILE A 775 -6.19 -33.53 32.50
C ILE A 775 -7.28 -34.60 32.57
N PHE A 776 -8.29 -34.54 31.69
CA PHE A 776 -9.39 -35.51 31.56
C PHE A 776 -9.16 -36.54 30.44
N TYR A 777 -7.99 -36.51 29.79
CA TYR A 777 -7.66 -37.43 28.72
C TYR A 777 -7.76 -38.89 29.15
N SER A 778 -8.50 -39.70 28.41
CA SER A 778 -8.56 -41.16 28.56
C SER A 778 -8.42 -41.80 27.19
N ASP A 779 -7.48 -42.74 27.04
CA ASP A 779 -7.47 -43.63 25.89
C ASP A 779 -8.25 -44.93 26.20
N ALA A 780 -8.62 -45.67 25.16
CA ALA A 780 -9.29 -46.97 25.30
C ALA A 780 -8.37 -48.05 25.91
N ASN A 781 -7.10 -47.74 26.18
CA ASN A 781 -6.06 -48.66 26.63
C ASN A 781 -5.63 -48.34 28.08
N VAL A 782 -6.55 -48.45 29.02
CA VAL A 782 -6.30 -48.63 30.48
C VAL A 782 -5.27 -47.67 31.11
N LYS A 783 -5.15 -46.42 30.66
CA LYS A 783 -4.48 -45.37 31.44
C LYS A 783 -5.55 -44.52 32.13
N LEU A 784 -5.52 -44.49 33.46
CA LEU A 784 -6.36 -43.58 34.24
C LEU A 784 -6.09 -42.14 33.78
N PRO A 785 -7.12 -41.29 33.63
CA PRO A 785 -6.95 -39.88 33.31
C PRO A 785 -6.01 -39.19 34.31
N PRO A 786 -5.22 -38.18 33.87
CA PRO A 786 -4.29 -37.48 34.74
C PRO A 786 -4.88 -37.02 36.08
N TYR A 787 -6.11 -36.49 36.10
CA TYR A 787 -6.74 -36.05 37.36
C TYR A 787 -7.08 -37.20 38.33
N GLN A 788 -7.18 -38.44 37.85
CA GLN A 788 -7.44 -39.65 38.64
C GLN A 788 -6.17 -40.45 38.95
N ASP A 789 -4.99 -39.93 38.60
CA ASP A 789 -3.72 -40.61 38.86
C ASP A 789 -3.55 -40.86 40.38
N THR A 790 -3.28 -42.12 40.73
CA THR A 790 -3.17 -42.60 42.11
C THR A 790 -1.95 -42.05 42.84
N LEU A 791 -0.99 -41.46 42.12
CA LEU A 791 0.18 -40.78 42.66
C LEU A 791 -0.08 -39.31 43.03
N ILE A 792 -1.25 -38.76 42.70
CA ILE A 792 -1.63 -37.39 43.08
C ILE A 792 -2.27 -37.41 44.47
N VAL A 793 -1.96 -36.40 45.28
CA VAL A 793 -2.68 -36.10 46.52
C VAL A 793 -3.21 -34.68 46.42
N TYR A 794 -4.53 -34.54 46.31
CA TYR A 794 -5.19 -33.23 46.35
C TYR A 794 -5.29 -32.75 47.79
N LEU A 795 -4.88 -31.50 48.00
CA LEU A 795 -4.90 -30.85 49.30
C LEU A 795 -5.96 -29.75 49.32
N ASP A 796 -6.62 -29.59 50.46
CA ASP A 796 -7.52 -28.47 50.72
C ASP A 796 -6.71 -27.18 50.95
N GLU A 797 -7.41 -26.06 51.15
CA GLU A 797 -6.81 -24.75 51.41
C GLU A 797 -5.93 -24.72 52.67
N ASN A 798 -6.01 -25.74 53.53
CA ASN A 798 -5.26 -25.88 54.77
C ASN A 798 -4.12 -26.92 54.66
N GLY A 799 -3.81 -27.41 53.46
CA GLY A 799 -2.74 -28.37 53.21
C GLY A 799 -3.03 -29.81 53.67
N LYS A 800 -4.29 -30.14 53.99
CA LYS A 800 -4.73 -31.50 54.37
C LYS A 800 -5.30 -32.23 53.16
N LYS A 801 -5.28 -33.56 53.18
CA LYS A 801 -5.91 -34.37 52.12
C LYS A 801 -7.38 -34.01 51.99
N ASP A 802 -7.77 -33.58 50.80
CA ASP A 802 -9.12 -33.11 50.56
C ASP A 802 -10.09 -34.27 50.30
N THR A 803 -11.34 -34.09 50.71
CA THR A 803 -12.45 -35.00 50.39
C THR A 803 -13.67 -34.18 50.01
N VAL A 804 -14.46 -34.71 49.08
CA VAL A 804 -15.60 -34.02 48.49
C VAL A 804 -16.81 -34.93 48.54
N TYR A 805 -17.97 -34.40 48.89
CA TYR A 805 -19.21 -35.16 48.93
C TYR A 805 -19.68 -35.50 47.50
N ASP A 806 -19.81 -36.78 47.19
CA ASP A 806 -20.36 -37.27 45.93
C ASP A 806 -21.86 -37.58 46.10
N GLU A 807 -22.69 -36.82 45.40
CA GLU A 807 -24.15 -36.95 45.41
C GLU A 807 -24.64 -38.26 44.78
N GLN A 808 -23.85 -38.89 43.90
CA GLN A 808 -24.19 -40.17 43.27
C GLN A 808 -23.84 -41.36 44.17
N ALA A 809 -22.72 -41.30 44.87
CA ALA A 809 -22.28 -42.34 45.80
C ALA A 809 -22.86 -42.17 47.22
N GLY A 810 -23.40 -40.99 47.56
CA GLY A 810 -23.93 -40.67 48.88
C GLY A 810 -22.85 -40.66 49.99
N ALA A 811 -21.60 -40.40 49.64
CA ALA A 811 -20.45 -40.50 50.53
C ALA A 811 -19.37 -39.45 50.23
N TRP A 812 -18.52 -39.17 51.22
CA TRP A 812 -17.31 -38.36 51.02
C TRP A 812 -16.23 -39.20 50.35
N VAL A 813 -15.77 -38.73 49.19
CA VAL A 813 -14.75 -39.41 48.39
C VAL A 813 -13.56 -38.48 48.14
N ILE A 814 -12.40 -39.07 47.83
CA ILE A 814 -11.25 -38.28 47.37
C ILE A 814 -11.51 -37.75 45.94
N PRO A 815 -10.94 -36.59 45.55
CA PRO A 815 -11.26 -35.99 44.24
C PRO A 815 -11.00 -36.90 43.02
N GLN A 816 -10.06 -37.84 43.11
CA GLN A 816 -9.76 -38.85 42.08
C GLN A 816 -10.93 -39.82 41.81
N LYS A 817 -11.91 -39.92 42.71
CA LYS A 817 -13.09 -40.79 42.55
C LYS A 817 -14.27 -40.09 41.89
N LEU A 818 -14.18 -38.77 41.68
CA LEU A 818 -15.20 -38.01 40.98
C LEU A 818 -15.15 -38.28 39.47
N THR A 819 -16.30 -38.14 38.80
CA THR A 819 -16.36 -38.05 37.34
C THR A 819 -15.79 -36.71 36.86
N ALA A 820 -15.39 -36.62 35.58
CA ALA A 820 -14.80 -35.39 35.02
C ALA A 820 -15.69 -34.15 35.22
N THR A 821 -16.99 -34.28 34.97
CA THR A 821 -17.98 -33.22 35.18
C THR A 821 -18.14 -32.83 36.65
N GLN A 822 -18.14 -33.81 37.57
CA GLN A 822 -18.21 -33.53 39.01
C GLN A 822 -16.92 -32.88 39.52
N PHE A 823 -15.76 -33.34 39.05
CA PHE A 823 -14.46 -32.78 39.37
C PHE A 823 -14.36 -31.33 38.91
N GLY A 824 -14.79 -31.03 37.67
CA GLY A 824 -14.80 -29.66 37.15
C GLY A 824 -15.74 -28.72 37.90
N ARG A 825 -16.93 -29.18 38.30
CA ARG A 825 -17.89 -28.37 39.07
C ARG A 825 -17.46 -28.13 40.52
N LYS A 826 -16.71 -29.06 41.11
CA LYS A 826 -16.29 -29.01 42.52
C LYS A 826 -14.79 -28.67 42.67
N PHE A 827 -14.16 -28.20 41.59
CA PHE A 827 -12.74 -27.88 41.56
C PHE A 827 -12.41 -26.78 42.57
N LYS A 828 -11.36 -27.00 43.37
CA LYS A 828 -10.80 -25.99 44.27
C LYS A 828 -9.46 -25.52 43.74
N ALA A 829 -9.17 -24.23 43.87
CA ALA A 829 -7.93 -23.64 43.36
C ALA A 829 -6.65 -24.32 43.93
N SER A 830 -6.71 -24.83 45.17
CA SER A 830 -5.62 -25.57 45.81
C SER A 830 -5.24 -26.86 45.05
N TRP A 831 -6.14 -27.43 44.25
CA TRP A 831 -5.90 -28.65 43.48
C TRP A 831 -5.04 -28.43 42.24
N ALA A 832 -4.99 -27.22 41.69
CA ALA A 832 -4.25 -26.90 40.47
C ALA A 832 -2.74 -27.21 40.60
N ASN A 833 -2.16 -26.96 41.78
CA ASN A 833 -0.75 -27.27 42.06
C ASN A 833 -0.43 -28.76 41.92
N ALA A 834 -1.38 -29.64 42.28
CA ALA A 834 -1.21 -31.09 42.19
C ALA A 834 -1.25 -31.59 40.72
N LEU A 835 -1.88 -30.81 39.84
CA LEU A 835 -2.04 -31.07 38.40
C LEU A 835 -0.96 -30.43 37.53
N LEU A 836 -0.24 -29.42 38.04
CA LEU A 836 0.75 -28.65 37.31
C LEU A 836 1.80 -29.52 36.59
N LYS A 837 2.20 -30.65 37.19
CA LYS A 837 3.18 -31.58 36.59
C LYS A 837 2.72 -32.25 35.29
N TYR A 838 1.40 -32.25 35.01
CA TYR A 838 0.81 -32.76 33.77
C TYR A 838 0.63 -31.67 32.71
N HIS A 839 0.95 -30.41 33.02
CA HIS A 839 0.93 -29.34 32.04
C HIS A 839 1.93 -29.65 30.90
N PRO A 840 1.56 -29.52 29.62
CA PRO A 840 2.42 -29.87 28.49
C PRO A 840 3.79 -29.18 28.51
N GLU A 841 3.82 -27.96 29.06
CA GLU A 841 5.03 -27.13 29.15
C GLU A 841 5.79 -27.25 30.49
N TYR A 842 5.39 -28.15 31.39
CA TYR A 842 6.00 -28.26 32.72
C TYR A 842 7.53 -28.49 32.69
N CYS A 843 8.02 -29.36 31.79
CA CYS A 843 9.46 -29.58 31.62
C CYS A 843 10.20 -28.33 31.11
N LYS A 844 9.54 -27.52 30.27
CA LYS A 844 10.10 -26.23 29.84
C LYS A 844 10.14 -25.25 31.01
N TYR A 845 9.07 -25.18 31.80
CA TYR A 845 9.03 -24.38 33.02
C TYR A 845 10.14 -24.75 34.01
N LEU A 846 10.39 -26.04 34.24
CA LEU A 846 11.51 -26.52 35.07
C LEU A 846 12.89 -26.12 34.52
N THR A 847 13.01 -25.92 33.21
CA THR A 847 14.24 -25.40 32.59
C THR A 847 14.29 -23.88 32.70
N TYR A 848 13.15 -23.21 32.52
CA TYR A 848 12.97 -21.75 32.62
C TYR A 848 13.37 -21.24 34.01
N ILE A 849 12.93 -21.90 35.08
CA ILE A 849 13.27 -21.51 36.46
C ILE A 849 14.77 -21.63 36.79
N LYS A 850 15.56 -22.42 36.03
CA LYS A 850 17.02 -22.50 36.24
C LYS A 850 17.71 -21.18 35.92
N TYR A 851 17.11 -20.35 35.07
CA TYR A 851 17.61 -19.05 34.66
C TYR A 851 16.81 -17.89 35.27
N LYS A 852 16.03 -18.16 36.33
CA LYS A 852 15.19 -17.15 37.01
C LYS A 852 15.94 -15.87 37.32
N SER A 853 17.19 -15.96 37.78
CA SER A 853 18.00 -14.79 38.13
C SER A 853 18.35 -13.88 36.94
N SER A 854 18.41 -14.42 35.72
CA SER A 854 18.61 -13.66 34.48
C SER A 854 17.30 -13.01 34.02
N TYR A 855 16.17 -13.71 34.10
CA TYR A 855 14.86 -13.09 33.82
C TYR A 855 14.48 -12.00 34.83
N ASP A 856 14.83 -12.19 36.11
CA ASP A 856 14.67 -11.16 37.14
C ASP A 856 15.61 -9.95 36.89
N TRP A 857 16.68 -10.12 36.11
CA TRP A 857 17.55 -9.04 35.62
C TRP A 857 16.91 -8.32 34.43
N ASP A 858 16.33 -9.05 33.47
CA ASP A 858 15.60 -8.48 32.33
C ASP A 858 14.43 -7.59 32.79
N ASP A 859 13.67 -8.03 33.81
CA ASP A 859 12.58 -7.25 34.41
C ASP A 859 13.07 -5.96 35.09
N LYS A 860 14.31 -5.92 35.57
CA LYS A 860 14.90 -4.70 36.13
C LYS A 860 15.36 -3.77 35.02
N PHE A 861 15.91 -4.31 33.94
CA PHE A 861 16.33 -3.52 32.78
C PHE A 861 15.12 -2.92 32.03
N SER A 862 14.03 -3.68 31.86
CA SER A 862 12.83 -3.23 31.14
C SER A 862 12.11 -2.06 31.81
N LYS A 863 12.37 -1.84 33.12
CA LYS A 863 11.85 -0.71 33.90
C LYS A 863 12.71 0.56 33.79
N ILE A 864 13.77 0.55 32.97
CA ILE A 864 14.61 1.71 32.70
C ILE A 864 14.08 2.46 31.48
N ASP A 865 13.48 3.63 31.72
CA ASP A 865 12.77 4.40 30.68
C ASP A 865 13.71 5.23 29.77
N THR A 866 14.96 5.47 30.19
CA THR A 866 15.87 6.34 29.44
C THR A 866 17.21 5.66 29.12
N TYR A 867 17.73 5.99 27.93
CA TYR A 867 19.04 5.53 27.49
C TYR A 867 20.17 5.97 28.44
N ALA A 868 20.09 7.20 28.98
CA ALA A 868 21.10 7.73 29.89
C ALA A 868 21.16 6.94 31.21
N ASP A 869 20.00 6.59 31.77
CA ASP A 869 19.92 5.79 32.99
C ASP A 869 20.41 4.35 32.74
N ALA A 870 20.14 3.78 31.56
CA ALA A 870 20.63 2.46 31.17
C ALA A 870 22.17 2.42 31.04
N VAL A 871 22.77 3.47 30.49
CA VAL A 871 24.24 3.64 30.41
C VAL A 871 24.84 3.78 31.81
N ALA A 872 24.27 4.64 32.66
CA ALA A 872 24.77 4.88 34.01
C ALA A 872 24.65 3.65 34.91
N ALA A 873 23.56 2.89 34.78
CA ALA A 873 23.31 1.67 35.53
C ALA A 873 24.08 0.44 34.98
N GLY A 874 24.74 0.56 33.83
CA GLY A 874 25.58 -0.49 33.24
C GLY A 874 24.82 -1.60 32.51
N TYR A 875 23.53 -1.42 32.22
CA TYR A 875 22.70 -2.42 31.54
C TYR A 875 23.09 -2.65 30.07
N LEU A 876 23.75 -1.66 29.43
CA LEU A 876 24.23 -1.79 28.05
C LEU A 876 25.51 -2.63 27.90
N ASN A 877 26.09 -3.07 29.02
CA ASN A 877 27.17 -4.07 29.05
C ASN A 877 26.77 -5.26 29.94
N PRO A 878 25.77 -6.06 29.53
CA PRO A 878 25.16 -7.09 30.38
C PRO A 878 26.14 -8.19 30.81
N LEU A 879 27.19 -8.44 30.00
CA LEU A 879 28.24 -9.40 30.30
C LEU A 879 29.40 -8.80 31.10
N GLY A 880 29.42 -7.48 31.32
CA GLY A 880 30.50 -6.75 31.97
C GLY A 880 31.85 -7.07 31.33
N ASP A 881 31.92 -7.05 30.00
CA ASP A 881 33.13 -7.30 29.23
C ASP A 881 33.97 -6.02 29.15
N SER A 882 35.25 -6.10 29.48
CA SER A 882 36.16 -4.95 29.41
C SER A 882 36.65 -4.64 27.99
N SER A 883 36.38 -5.51 27.01
CA SER A 883 36.73 -5.30 25.59
C SER A 883 35.72 -4.40 24.85
N THR A 884 34.48 -4.28 25.34
CA THR A 884 33.43 -3.43 24.78
C THR A 884 33.51 -1.99 25.31
N GLY A 885 34.72 -1.40 25.24
CA GLY A 885 35.16 -0.18 25.95
C GLY A 885 34.36 1.13 25.77
N ASN A 886 33.19 1.09 25.12
CA ASN A 886 32.26 2.19 24.97
C ASN A 886 31.14 2.21 26.03
N PHE A 887 31.00 1.17 26.86
CA PHE A 887 29.90 1.04 27.82
C PHE A 887 30.37 0.84 29.27
N THR A 888 29.74 1.55 30.21
CA THR A 888 30.03 1.50 31.67
C THR A 888 29.80 0.09 32.23
N ILE A 889 30.76 -0.42 33.01
CA ILE A 889 30.64 -1.70 33.72
C ILE A 889 30.20 -1.44 35.16
N VAL A 890 29.05 -1.98 35.55
CA VAL A 890 28.55 -1.94 36.94
C VAL A 890 28.40 -3.36 37.44
N SER A 891 29.30 -3.81 38.33
CA SER A 891 29.39 -5.22 38.76
C SER A 891 28.12 -5.76 39.42
N ALA A 892 27.34 -4.90 40.08
CA ALA A 892 26.07 -5.28 40.72
C ALA A 892 24.93 -5.55 39.73
N ASN A 893 25.05 -5.05 38.49
CA ASN A 893 24.03 -5.13 37.46
C ASN A 893 24.50 -5.97 36.25
N VAL A 894 25.46 -6.87 36.46
CA VAL A 894 25.85 -7.86 35.44
C VAL A 894 24.81 -8.97 35.40
N ASP A 895 24.40 -9.39 34.20
CA ASP A 895 23.45 -10.48 34.03
C ASP A 895 24.05 -11.80 34.57
N PRO A 896 23.36 -12.49 35.50
CA PRO A 896 23.76 -13.80 36.00
C PRO A 896 24.02 -14.85 34.91
N ILE A 897 23.48 -14.69 33.69
CA ILE A 897 23.75 -15.56 32.54
C ILE A 897 25.25 -15.65 32.22
N LYS A 898 26.04 -14.62 32.57
CA LYS A 898 27.51 -14.60 32.45
C LYS A 898 28.18 -15.80 33.13
N TYR A 899 27.58 -16.32 34.21
CA TYR A 899 28.13 -17.41 35.00
C TYR A 899 27.64 -18.80 34.55
N THR A 900 26.97 -18.87 33.40
CA THR A 900 26.42 -20.11 32.84
C THR A 900 27.20 -20.55 31.59
N SER A 901 27.13 -21.84 31.25
CA SER A 901 27.75 -22.39 30.03
C SER A 901 27.14 -21.87 28.73
N ILE A 902 26.00 -21.16 28.80
CA ILE A 902 25.38 -20.48 27.65
C ILE A 902 26.27 -19.36 27.12
N LYS A 903 27.01 -18.66 28.00
CA LYS A 903 27.92 -17.58 27.62
C LYS A 903 28.93 -18.02 26.56
N ASP A 904 29.54 -19.19 26.75
CA ASP A 904 30.58 -19.69 25.84
C ASP A 904 29.99 -20.05 24.47
N GLY A 905 28.77 -20.59 24.44
CA GLY A 905 28.02 -20.83 23.20
C GLY A 905 27.59 -19.53 22.50
N LEU A 906 27.19 -18.50 23.26
CA LEU A 906 26.80 -17.20 22.72
C LEU A 906 28.01 -16.49 22.10
N ASN A 907 29.14 -16.47 22.82
CA ASN A 907 30.40 -15.90 22.33
C ASN A 907 30.90 -16.61 21.06
N SER A 908 30.79 -17.94 21.01
CA SER A 908 31.16 -18.71 19.81
C SER A 908 30.24 -18.41 18.61
N ARG A 909 28.94 -18.16 18.82
CA ARG A 909 28.03 -17.73 17.75
C ARG A 909 28.30 -16.29 17.30
N MET A 910 28.53 -15.37 18.23
CA MET A 910 28.83 -13.97 17.93
C MET A 910 30.16 -13.77 17.20
N GLN A 911 31.12 -14.68 17.34
CA GLN A 911 32.36 -14.64 16.55
C GLN A 911 32.19 -15.10 15.09
N ASN A 912 31.06 -15.72 14.75
CA ASN A 912 30.73 -16.19 13.40
C ASN A 912 29.77 -15.26 12.64
N TYR A 913 29.40 -14.13 13.25
CA TYR A 913 28.67 -13.02 12.64
C TYR A 913 29.57 -11.78 12.67
#